data_AF-A0A660VIT1-F1
#
_entry.id   AF-A0A660VIT1-F1
#
_cell.length_a   1.000
_cell.length_b   1.000
_cell.length_c   1.000
_cell.angle_alpha   90.00
_cell.angle_beta   90.00
_cell.angle_gamma   90.00
#
_symmetry.space_group_name_H-M   'P 1'
#
loop_
_entity.id
_entity.type
_entity.pdbx_description
1 polymer ?
#
loop_
_entity_poly.entity_id
_entity_poly.type
_entity_poly.pdbx_seq_one_letter_code
_entity_poly.pdbx_strand_id
1 'polypeptide(L)'
;MRGAVVGFLAVLVVVAFSSAGCSHRSKKAKKEPLQITTTSLPDGYEGQTGYSAQLTATGGTGSYTWSISGQPSWLSIDATTGELIGTPPTGSAGTYNFTVEVTDGQQTVQANLTITVYAQLQITTTSLPDGYDGQTGYSATLTATGGTGTCTWNISSGSLPPSLNFDSSTGLISGDIASNASTNSPYTFTVEVTDGQQTAHASLSITVYEELQITTASLPDAIEGVAYSYTLTASGGSSSNHSWSISGQPPWLSIDATTGELSGTPPAGSAGTYIFTIEATDGQQTASRQFDLTVNTPLVVDFEASPTQGTAPLTVNFTDKSIGNPTSWEWDFDNDGTPDSTQQNPTYTYNNPGWYTVKLTVSDGTNSNTCVKEMFVLVASSIYYVDGVNGDDGNGGTGWSDAFATIGKALSVADDYDLVLVADATYNETDLNFNAKKIHLKGVAYNTAGERPVIDCQQAGRAFCFSSGETKDCVVDNFTIRNGSADFGGAILCSSSGPSITNCIFRGNSVTGVSSCGGAIYCYSSSASIANCTFINNSARGSFPLGHGGAIYCESSSPSITNCVFSGNSATMRGGAVSCHTNSSPTVTNCIFSGNKASGFSGSTSGHGGAIYCDSSSPSITNCVFRGNSANDYGGAICCEDSSNLIITNCAFSGNSGPWGAAVYCCGSSSPSITNCIFSRNSTRCYGGAVCCHHSSSPILNNCILWGDSARNSGDEIHIYDSGSSCTLNYCCVDNTGYGGHTGNIAENNCIYDDPQFVDAANGDYHLKDTSPCIDAGDNTLVPGGVNEDLDGNQRVVDGDNDGTDVVDIGAYEYQPSIQPLKITTTTLLDAAEGTAYSCTVTATGGNPANYNWSASGQPSWLSIDAATGELSGTPPSGSTGTYTFTVEVTDGQQTASKQFSLTVMPAGSLIITTATLPEGKVGVAYPATTLTATGGTAPYTWADVNNTLQAYGLTLGSSTGEISGTPTQATPTGGVTVTIEVTDSNNNAAQRNLTLVIYPELQITTTSLPYGYEGQVGYFVRLTATGGTGTYTWSITSGTLPANLSWDAAGATIGGDIATGTAGDYPLQFEITDGIQTVTVDLTLTVRAQLQITATSLPDATEGAAYSYTIQATGGTTPYAWSVSGLPTGLTWSQVGDQVRISGTPAAGTAGTYNVDVTV
;
A
#
# COMPACT_ATOMS: atom_id res chain seq x y z
N MET A 1 -35.53 55.75 61.52
CA MET A 1 -36.85 56.45 61.56
C MET A 1 -37.79 55.66 62.46
N ARG A 2 -38.77 56.35 63.06
CA ARG A 2 -39.48 56.04 64.32
C ARG A 2 -40.58 54.96 64.26
N GLY A 3 -40.88 54.40 65.44
CA GLY A 3 -42.22 53.93 65.87
C GLY A 3 -42.12 53.04 67.12
N ALA A 4 -42.23 53.58 68.34
CA ALA A 4 -43.44 53.62 69.21
C ALA A 4 -43.43 52.45 70.25
N VAL A 5 -43.90 52.48 71.52
CA VAL A 5 -44.34 53.46 72.54
C VAL A 5 -44.72 52.61 73.80
N VAL A 6 -44.33 53.06 75.01
CA VAL A 6 -44.99 52.89 76.36
C VAL A 6 -45.15 51.46 76.95
N GLY A 7 -44.96 51.15 78.25
CA GLY A 7 -44.67 51.91 79.48
C GLY A 7 -45.21 51.16 80.74
N PHE A 8 -44.91 51.70 81.94
CA PHE A 8 -45.28 51.31 83.34
C PHE A 8 -44.37 50.30 84.06
N LEU A 9 -44.06 50.37 85.38
CA LEU A 9 -44.07 51.31 86.53
C LEU A 9 -43.44 50.44 87.68
N ALA A 10 -42.59 50.87 88.61
CA ALA A 10 -42.88 51.84 89.66
C ALA A 10 -41.64 52.20 90.51
N VAL A 11 -41.79 53.35 91.14
CA VAL A 11 -40.89 54.13 92.00
C VAL A 11 -41.21 53.86 93.48
N LEU A 12 -40.20 53.86 94.36
CA LEU A 12 -40.29 54.38 95.76
C LEU A 12 -38.84 54.56 96.28
N VAL A 13 -38.25 55.76 96.26
CA VAL A 13 -38.41 56.91 97.17
C VAL A 13 -37.80 56.69 98.56
N VAL A 14 -36.72 57.45 98.75
CA VAL A 14 -36.07 57.87 100.00
C VAL A 14 -37.03 58.72 100.84
N VAL A 15 -37.12 58.45 102.16
CA VAL A 15 -37.59 59.42 103.16
C VAL A 15 -36.74 59.29 104.43
N ALA A 16 -36.26 60.42 104.92
CA ALA A 16 -35.52 60.60 106.18
C ALA A 16 -36.45 60.71 107.40
N PHE A 17 -36.00 60.33 108.59
CA PHE A 17 -36.13 61.09 109.86
C PHE A 17 -35.35 60.41 111.00
N SER A 18 -35.19 61.16 112.08
CA SER A 18 -34.08 61.26 113.03
C SER A 18 -34.20 60.49 114.36
N SER A 19 -33.05 60.43 115.05
CA SER A 19 -32.80 60.46 116.51
C SER A 19 -33.26 59.31 117.41
N ALA A 20 -32.30 58.64 118.07
CA ALA A 20 -32.01 58.76 119.52
C ALA A 20 -31.02 57.64 119.92
N GLY A 21 -30.06 57.99 120.79
CA GLY A 21 -28.88 57.18 121.08
C GLY A 21 -29.03 56.05 122.10
N CYS A 22 -27.86 55.73 122.67
CA CYS A 22 -27.52 54.71 123.67
C CYS A 22 -27.25 53.31 123.08
N SER A 23 -26.22 52.55 123.47
CA SER A 23 -25.03 52.75 124.29
C SER A 23 -24.31 51.39 124.37
N HIS A 24 -22.97 51.40 124.31
CA HIS A 24 -22.04 50.42 124.92
C HIS A 24 -21.87 49.00 124.35
N ARG A 25 -20.73 48.77 123.68
CA ARG A 25 -19.49 48.13 124.22
C ARG A 25 -18.71 47.46 123.06
N SER A 26 -17.60 48.04 122.62
CA SER A 26 -16.73 47.43 121.61
C SER A 26 -15.81 46.37 122.23
N LYS A 27 -15.80 45.17 121.61
CA LYS A 27 -14.84 44.08 121.86
C LYS A 27 -13.83 44.03 120.70
N LYS A 28 -12.56 43.77 121.03
CA LYS A 28 -11.40 43.68 120.11
C LYS A 28 -11.61 42.70 118.94
N ALA A 29 -11.21 43.10 117.72
CA ALA A 29 -11.23 42.27 116.50
C ALA A 29 -9.92 41.48 116.28
N LYS A 30 -10.03 40.30 115.66
CA LYS A 30 -8.95 39.36 115.27
C LYS A 30 -8.60 39.64 113.79
N LYS A 31 -7.32 39.72 113.39
CA LYS A 31 -6.87 39.96 111.99
C LYS A 31 -7.03 38.69 111.12
N GLU A 32 -7.42 38.82 109.85
CA GLU A 32 -7.57 37.71 108.87
C GLU A 32 -6.24 37.38 108.12
N PRO A 33 -5.97 36.09 107.78
CA PRO A 33 -4.75 35.67 107.09
C PRO A 33 -4.73 36.04 105.60
N LEU A 34 -3.56 36.40 105.07
CA LEU A 34 -3.36 36.71 103.63
C LEU A 34 -3.41 35.43 102.79
N GLN A 35 -4.15 35.40 101.67
CA GLN A 35 -4.19 34.27 100.72
C GLN A 35 -4.34 34.74 99.26
N ILE A 36 -3.70 34.04 98.31
CA ILE A 36 -3.92 34.21 96.87
C ILE A 36 -5.19 33.44 96.48
N THR A 37 -6.12 34.09 95.79
CA THR A 37 -7.42 33.51 95.39
C THR A 37 -7.53 33.14 93.92
N THR A 38 -6.55 33.51 93.10
CA THR A 38 -6.47 33.06 91.70
C THR A 38 -6.25 31.54 91.66
N THR A 39 -7.17 30.83 91.01
CA THR A 39 -7.15 29.36 90.93
C THR A 39 -6.77 28.82 89.55
N SER A 40 -6.89 29.64 88.49
CA SER A 40 -6.49 29.30 87.12
C SER A 40 -6.15 30.56 86.34
N LEU A 41 -5.33 30.40 85.30
CA LEU A 41 -5.02 31.46 84.34
C LEU A 41 -5.70 31.18 82.99
N PRO A 42 -6.03 32.21 82.20
CA PRO A 42 -6.33 32.03 80.79
C PRO A 42 -5.15 31.37 80.08
N ASP A 43 -5.43 30.51 79.11
CA ASP A 43 -4.39 29.98 78.23
C ASP A 43 -3.92 31.07 77.25
N GLY A 44 -2.71 30.88 76.70
CA GLY A 44 -2.17 31.70 75.63
C GLY A 44 -2.06 30.93 74.31
N TYR A 45 -1.69 31.62 73.23
CA TYR A 45 -1.37 30.99 71.95
C TYR A 45 -0.13 31.63 71.31
N GLU A 46 0.56 30.84 70.49
CA GLU A 46 1.74 31.30 69.77
C GLU A 46 1.41 32.54 68.92
N GLY A 47 2.21 33.59 69.06
CA GLY A 47 2.01 34.86 68.37
C GLY A 47 0.96 35.78 69.01
N GLN A 48 0.37 35.42 70.15
CA GLN A 48 -0.60 36.26 70.87
C GLN A 48 0.07 37.54 71.40
N THR A 49 -0.29 38.69 70.83
CA THR A 49 0.18 40.00 71.31
C THR A 49 -0.65 40.46 72.51
N GLY A 50 -0.01 40.64 73.66
CA GLY A 50 -0.63 41.24 74.85
C GLY A 50 -1.42 40.27 75.73
N TYR A 51 -0.91 39.04 75.94
CA TYR A 51 -1.44 38.17 76.99
C TYR A 51 -1.45 38.93 78.32
N SER A 52 -2.59 39.00 78.99
CA SER A 52 -2.75 39.58 80.32
C SER A 52 -3.66 38.75 81.22
N ALA A 53 -3.30 38.59 82.49
CA ALA A 53 -4.14 37.97 83.51
C ALA A 53 -3.93 38.61 84.89
N GLN A 54 -5.02 39.09 85.50
CA GLN A 54 -4.95 39.71 86.83
C GLN A 54 -4.92 38.66 87.94
N LEU A 55 -3.91 38.71 88.81
CA LEU A 55 -3.90 37.93 90.04
C LEU A 55 -4.64 38.66 91.17
N THR A 56 -5.30 37.89 92.03
CA THR A 56 -6.07 38.42 93.16
C THR A 56 -5.68 37.73 94.46
N ALA A 57 -5.65 38.50 95.55
CA ALA A 57 -5.44 38.02 96.91
C ALA A 57 -6.47 38.65 97.86
N THR A 58 -6.71 38.00 99.00
CA THR A 58 -7.64 38.46 100.06
C THR A 58 -7.00 38.33 101.45
N GLY A 59 -7.42 39.15 102.41
CA GLY A 59 -6.87 39.17 103.79
C GLY A 59 -5.66 40.11 103.97
N GLY A 60 -5.03 40.14 105.14
CA GLY A 60 -3.91 41.05 105.43
C GLY A 60 -4.31 42.47 105.88
N THR A 61 -3.33 43.35 106.14
CA THR A 61 -3.55 44.72 106.64
C THR A 61 -2.81 45.85 105.90
N GLY A 62 -2.18 45.55 104.75
CA GLY A 62 -1.44 46.52 103.92
C GLY A 62 -1.71 46.37 102.42
N SER A 63 -1.11 47.24 101.60
CA SER A 63 -1.12 47.11 100.13
C SER A 63 -0.34 45.87 99.69
N TYR A 64 -0.80 45.20 98.64
CA TYR A 64 -0.16 44.00 98.11
C TYR A 64 1.01 44.33 97.19
N THR A 65 2.13 43.66 97.42
CA THR A 65 3.27 43.62 96.48
C THR A 65 3.42 42.20 95.97
N TRP A 66 3.51 42.05 94.65
CA TRP A 66 3.55 40.77 93.96
C TRP A 66 4.93 40.48 93.38
N SER A 67 5.31 39.20 93.33
CA SER A 67 6.48 38.73 92.58
C SER A 67 6.21 37.38 91.93
N ILE A 68 6.99 37.05 90.91
CA ILE A 68 6.88 35.80 90.13
C ILE A 68 8.26 35.16 89.97
N SER A 69 8.30 33.83 90.04
CA SER A 69 9.52 33.04 89.83
C SER A 69 9.21 31.75 89.06
N GLY A 70 10.14 31.30 88.22
CA GLY A 70 9.98 30.11 87.38
C GLY A 70 9.14 30.31 86.11
N GLN A 71 8.75 31.55 85.80
CA GLN A 71 7.96 31.90 84.62
C GLN A 71 8.74 31.77 83.30
N PRO A 72 8.06 31.52 82.16
CA PRO A 72 8.69 31.59 80.85
C PRO A 72 9.19 33.01 80.57
N SER A 73 10.24 33.14 79.76
CA SER A 73 10.94 34.42 79.53
C SER A 73 10.07 35.51 78.90
N TRP A 74 8.94 35.13 78.29
CA TRP A 74 7.97 36.05 77.70
C TRP A 74 6.88 36.52 78.67
N LEU A 75 6.82 35.98 79.90
CA LEU A 75 5.81 36.32 80.90
C LEU A 75 6.44 37.09 82.07
N SER A 76 5.77 38.14 82.54
CA SER A 76 6.21 38.97 83.66
C SER A 76 5.03 39.37 84.53
N ILE A 77 5.27 39.85 85.76
CA ILE A 77 4.23 40.35 86.67
C ILE A 77 4.48 41.81 87.02
N ASP A 78 3.43 42.62 87.02
CA ASP A 78 3.48 43.95 87.64
C ASP A 78 3.43 43.79 89.17
N ALA A 79 4.50 44.20 89.83
CA ALA A 79 4.67 44.03 91.27
C ALA A 79 3.66 44.80 92.13
N THR A 80 2.95 45.79 91.56
CA THR A 80 2.01 46.66 92.30
C THR A 80 0.57 46.22 92.09
N THR A 81 0.23 45.79 90.87
CA THR A 81 -1.14 45.39 90.53
C THR A 81 -1.37 43.89 90.65
N GLY A 82 -0.32 43.08 90.45
CA GLY A 82 -0.43 41.63 90.33
C GLY A 82 -0.88 41.17 88.94
N GLU A 83 -0.81 42.04 87.92
CA GLU A 83 -1.13 41.67 86.54
C GLU A 83 0.03 40.91 85.89
N LEU A 84 -0.25 39.70 85.39
CA LEU A 84 0.68 38.96 84.53
C LEU A 84 0.56 39.46 83.11
N ILE A 85 1.66 39.82 82.47
CA ILE A 85 1.69 40.30 81.08
C ILE A 85 2.79 39.63 80.25
N GLY A 86 2.52 39.35 78.97
CA GLY A 86 3.48 38.70 78.08
C GLY A 86 3.06 38.58 76.61
N THR A 87 3.94 38.02 75.78
CA THR A 87 3.67 37.71 74.36
C THR A 87 4.34 36.38 74.00
N PRO A 88 3.61 35.26 73.92
CA PRO A 88 4.18 33.96 73.57
C PRO A 88 4.71 33.96 72.12
N PRO A 89 6.01 33.70 71.87
CA PRO A 89 6.55 33.64 70.51
C PRO A 89 6.17 32.36 69.76
N THR A 90 6.29 32.32 68.43
CA THR A 90 6.11 31.10 67.63
C THR A 90 7.08 29.99 68.07
N GLY A 91 6.61 28.75 68.18
CA GLY A 91 7.36 27.62 68.75
C GLY A 91 7.36 27.54 70.29
N SER A 92 6.55 28.36 70.98
CA SER A 92 6.39 28.31 72.45
C SER A 92 5.17 27.51 72.93
N ALA A 93 4.55 26.70 72.07
CA ALA A 93 3.46 25.84 72.48
C ALA A 93 3.92 24.86 73.58
N GLY A 94 3.19 24.83 74.69
CA GLY A 94 3.51 24.02 75.86
C GLY A 94 2.90 24.54 77.15
N THR A 95 2.95 23.72 78.20
CA THR A 95 2.43 24.06 79.53
C THR A 95 3.57 24.53 80.43
N TYR A 96 3.47 25.76 80.93
CA TYR A 96 4.46 26.40 81.78
C TYR A 96 3.94 26.53 83.21
N ASN A 97 4.70 26.03 84.18
CA ASN A 97 4.37 26.11 85.60
C ASN A 97 5.31 27.10 86.30
N PHE A 98 4.77 27.99 87.12
CA PHE A 98 5.54 29.02 87.81
C PHE A 98 4.91 29.37 89.17
N THR A 99 5.69 29.99 90.05
CA THR A 99 5.26 30.35 91.40
C THR A 99 5.09 31.85 91.51
N VAL A 100 3.93 32.29 92.01
CA VAL A 100 3.62 33.69 92.32
C VAL A 100 3.59 33.88 93.83
N GLU A 101 4.09 35.00 94.30
CA GLU A 101 4.14 35.38 95.70
C GLU A 101 3.47 36.74 95.90
N VAL A 102 2.68 36.88 96.97
CA VAL A 102 2.12 38.16 97.41
C VAL A 102 2.49 38.43 98.87
N THR A 103 2.86 39.68 99.17
CA THR A 103 3.10 40.15 100.54
C THR A 103 2.35 41.44 100.83
N ASP A 104 1.84 41.59 102.06
CA ASP A 104 1.23 42.83 102.57
C ASP A 104 2.20 43.65 103.46
N GLY A 105 3.48 43.27 103.47
CA GLY A 105 4.51 43.82 104.34
C GLY A 105 4.57 43.21 105.75
N GLN A 106 3.68 42.26 106.08
CA GLN A 106 3.67 41.53 107.36
C GLN A 106 3.50 40.01 107.20
N GLN A 107 2.74 39.57 106.20
CA GLN A 107 2.52 38.18 105.81
C GLN A 107 2.91 37.99 104.34
N THR A 108 3.38 36.79 104.00
CA THR A 108 3.74 36.40 102.64
C THR A 108 3.12 35.05 102.33
N VAL A 109 2.48 34.92 101.16
CA VAL A 109 1.90 33.67 100.66
C VAL A 109 2.29 33.45 99.21
N GLN A 110 2.55 32.19 98.88
CA GLN A 110 2.89 31.72 97.54
C GLN A 110 1.80 30.81 96.99
N ALA A 111 1.65 30.81 95.66
CA ALA A 111 0.83 29.86 94.92
C ALA A 111 1.55 29.44 93.63
N ASN A 112 1.44 28.17 93.27
CA ASN A 112 1.90 27.69 91.96
C ASN A 112 0.75 27.83 90.96
N LEU A 113 1.02 28.50 89.85
CA LEU A 113 0.10 28.69 88.74
C LEU A 113 0.69 28.08 87.46
N THR A 114 -0.20 27.76 86.55
CA THR A 114 0.12 27.15 85.26
C THR A 114 -0.53 27.95 84.15
N ILE A 115 0.19 28.12 83.04
CA ILE A 115 -0.33 28.66 81.77
C ILE A 115 -0.02 27.68 80.65
N THR A 116 -1.00 27.37 79.80
CA THR A 116 -0.76 26.59 78.57
C THR A 116 -0.73 27.53 77.38
N VAL A 117 0.26 27.36 76.50
CA VAL A 117 0.34 28.05 75.21
C VAL A 117 0.08 27.04 74.09
N TYR A 118 -0.79 27.38 73.15
CA TYR A 118 -1.15 26.50 72.03
C TYR A 118 -0.55 26.94 70.70
N ALA A 119 -0.36 25.98 69.78
CA ALA A 119 0.17 26.23 68.44
C ALA A 119 -0.78 27.11 67.61
N GLN A 120 -0.23 27.89 66.67
CA GLN A 120 -1.03 28.80 65.84
C GLN A 120 -1.97 28.05 64.89
N LEU A 121 -3.26 28.40 64.89
CA LEU A 121 -4.24 27.83 63.95
C LEU A 121 -3.98 28.36 62.52
N GLN A 122 -3.86 27.47 61.53
CA GLN A 122 -3.56 27.79 60.13
C GLN A 122 -4.34 26.87 59.18
N ILE A 123 -4.88 27.40 58.07
CA ILE A 123 -5.49 26.60 56.99
C ILE A 123 -4.38 26.04 56.10
N THR A 124 -4.40 24.74 55.83
CA THR A 124 -3.40 24.03 55.01
C THR A 124 -3.87 23.70 53.61
N THR A 125 -5.16 23.85 53.30
CA THR A 125 -5.67 23.72 51.94
C THR A 125 -5.10 24.82 51.05
N THR A 126 -4.38 24.43 50.01
CA THR A 126 -3.75 25.36 49.06
C THR A 126 -4.49 25.51 47.74
N SER A 127 -5.32 24.51 47.37
CA SER A 127 -6.16 24.52 46.16
C SER A 127 -7.36 23.59 46.32
N LEU A 128 -8.39 23.80 45.51
CA LEU A 128 -9.58 22.96 45.44
C LEU A 128 -9.71 22.37 44.02
N PRO A 129 -10.35 21.20 43.85
CA PRO A 129 -10.66 20.68 42.52
C PRO A 129 -11.50 21.66 41.73
N ASP A 130 -11.21 21.83 40.45
CA ASP A 130 -12.09 22.54 39.53
C ASP A 130 -13.39 21.74 39.30
N GLY A 131 -14.39 22.38 38.72
CA GLY A 131 -15.65 21.76 38.34
C GLY A 131 -16.07 22.11 36.92
N TYR A 132 -17.23 21.59 36.50
CA TYR A 132 -17.82 21.86 35.19
C TYR A 132 -19.33 22.05 35.28
N ASP A 133 -19.89 22.70 34.26
CA ASP A 133 -21.33 22.93 34.17
C ASP A 133 -22.12 21.63 34.27
N GLY A 134 -23.00 21.54 35.26
CA GLY A 134 -23.89 20.39 35.45
C GLY A 134 -23.24 19.21 36.19
N GLN A 135 -22.02 19.37 36.73
CA GLN A 135 -21.35 18.33 37.50
C GLN A 135 -22.18 17.86 38.70
N THR A 136 -22.41 16.56 38.81
CA THR A 136 -23.06 15.95 39.98
C THR A 136 -22.05 15.44 40.99
N GLY A 137 -22.29 15.66 42.29
CA GLY A 137 -21.51 15.06 43.36
C GLY A 137 -20.09 15.62 43.56
N TYR A 138 -19.87 16.91 43.26
CA TYR A 138 -18.64 17.61 43.64
C TYR A 138 -18.40 17.47 45.16
N SER A 139 -17.14 17.25 45.56
CA SER A 139 -16.78 17.09 46.97
C SER A 139 -15.32 17.46 47.22
N ALA A 140 -15.07 18.36 48.16
CA ALA A 140 -13.72 18.73 48.61
C ALA A 140 -13.74 19.16 50.09
N THR A 141 -12.76 18.70 50.88
CA THR A 141 -12.71 18.99 52.33
C THR A 141 -11.55 19.93 52.65
N LEU A 142 -11.84 20.99 53.39
CA LEU A 142 -10.84 21.93 53.88
C LEU A 142 -10.10 21.38 55.10
N THR A 143 -8.82 21.70 55.21
CA THR A 143 -7.93 21.21 56.26
C THR A 143 -7.18 22.34 56.94
N ALA A 144 -7.01 22.23 58.26
CA ALA A 144 -6.26 23.17 59.09
C ALA A 144 -5.36 22.43 60.08
N THR A 145 -4.33 23.10 60.56
CA THR A 145 -3.38 22.61 61.57
C THR A 145 -3.19 23.63 62.69
N GLY A 146 -2.81 23.18 63.88
CA GLY A 146 -2.65 24.04 65.06
C GLY A 146 -3.97 24.30 65.79
N GLY A 147 -3.96 25.20 66.79
CA GLY A 147 -5.13 25.51 67.61
C GLY A 147 -5.46 24.48 68.71
N THR A 148 -6.62 24.66 69.35
CA THR A 148 -7.15 23.81 70.41
C THR A 148 -8.62 23.47 70.26
N GLY A 149 -8.89 22.22 69.95
CA GLY A 149 -10.25 21.68 69.93
C GLY A 149 -10.78 21.48 68.52
N THR A 150 -12.09 21.25 68.44
CA THR A 150 -12.80 21.03 67.19
C THR A 150 -12.89 22.33 66.40
N CYS A 151 -12.28 22.35 65.22
CA CYS A 151 -12.37 23.49 64.30
C CYS A 151 -13.80 23.65 63.77
N THR A 152 -14.29 24.89 63.78
CA THR A 152 -15.51 25.29 63.08
C THR A 152 -15.13 26.19 61.91
N TRP A 153 -15.79 25.99 60.78
CA TRP A 153 -15.46 26.61 59.52
C TRP A 153 -16.58 27.54 59.04
N ASN A 154 -16.23 28.62 58.34
CA ASN A 154 -17.18 29.52 57.69
C ASN A 154 -16.60 30.09 56.39
N ILE A 155 -17.46 30.49 55.44
CA ILE A 155 -17.08 31.34 54.31
C ILE A 155 -17.33 32.80 54.72
N SER A 156 -16.25 33.56 54.92
CA SER A 156 -16.32 34.94 55.42
C SER A 156 -16.63 35.97 54.32
N SER A 157 -16.27 35.66 53.06
CA SER A 157 -16.58 36.51 51.89
C SER A 157 -16.48 35.72 50.58
N GLY A 158 -17.15 36.19 49.53
CA GLY A 158 -17.26 35.48 48.24
C GLY A 158 -18.41 34.47 48.25
N SER A 159 -18.46 33.61 47.23
CA SER A 159 -19.51 32.60 47.09
C SER A 159 -18.95 31.34 46.42
N LEU A 160 -19.49 30.19 46.82
CA LEU A 160 -19.28 28.93 46.10
C LEU A 160 -20.03 28.95 44.75
N PRO A 161 -19.65 28.08 43.80
CA PRO A 161 -20.50 27.74 42.67
C PRO A 161 -21.94 27.45 43.11
N PRO A 162 -22.96 27.90 42.34
CA PRO A 162 -24.36 27.65 42.66
C PRO A 162 -24.63 26.16 42.90
N SER A 163 -25.44 25.87 43.92
CA SER A 163 -25.85 24.53 44.35
C SER A 163 -24.83 23.70 45.15
N LEU A 164 -23.61 24.21 45.37
CA LEU A 164 -22.70 23.62 46.35
C LEU A 164 -23.05 24.04 47.79
N ASN A 165 -22.99 23.06 48.69
CA ASN A 165 -23.21 23.23 50.12
C ASN A 165 -21.87 23.23 50.88
N PHE A 166 -21.81 24.01 51.96
CA PHE A 166 -20.67 24.06 52.87
C PHE A 166 -21.05 23.57 54.27
N ASP A 167 -20.41 22.50 54.73
CA ASP A 167 -20.57 22.01 56.10
C ASP A 167 -19.57 22.69 57.04
N SER A 168 -20.09 23.60 57.86
CA SER A 168 -19.31 24.37 58.83
C SER A 168 -18.68 23.52 59.94
N SER A 169 -19.13 22.28 60.15
CA SER A 169 -18.61 21.41 61.20
C SER A 169 -17.44 20.53 60.74
N THR A 170 -17.34 20.27 59.43
CA THR A 170 -16.33 19.38 58.85
C THR A 170 -15.40 20.07 57.85
N GLY A 171 -15.78 21.25 57.35
CA GLY A 171 -15.08 21.94 56.27
C GLY A 171 -15.34 21.31 54.89
N LEU A 172 -16.34 20.45 54.76
CA LEU A 172 -16.71 19.80 53.50
C LEU A 172 -17.51 20.75 52.60
N ILE A 173 -17.01 20.99 51.39
CA ILE A 173 -17.75 21.57 50.26
C ILE A 173 -18.29 20.39 49.45
N SER A 174 -19.60 20.28 49.28
CA SER A 174 -20.19 19.19 48.49
C SER A 174 -21.53 19.55 47.85
N GLY A 175 -21.88 18.90 46.73
CA GLY A 175 -23.15 19.08 46.04
C GLY A 175 -23.01 19.01 44.52
N ASP A 176 -24.06 19.43 43.82
CA ASP A 176 -24.04 19.52 42.35
C ASP A 176 -23.70 20.96 41.93
N ILE A 177 -23.03 21.13 40.80
CA ILE A 177 -22.75 22.43 40.18
C ILE A 177 -23.81 22.71 39.12
N ALA A 178 -24.37 23.92 39.12
CA ALA A 178 -25.38 24.31 38.11
C ALA A 178 -24.84 24.23 36.67
N SER A 179 -25.71 23.93 35.71
CA SER A 179 -25.39 23.75 34.27
C SER A 179 -24.97 25.01 33.51
N ASN A 180 -24.72 26.12 34.21
CA ASN A 180 -24.30 27.40 33.63
C ASN A 180 -23.37 28.20 34.58
N ALA A 181 -22.78 27.52 35.56
CA ALA A 181 -21.91 28.14 36.56
C ALA A 181 -20.58 28.65 35.93
N SER A 182 -20.14 28.09 34.80
CA SER A 182 -18.97 28.55 34.04
C SER A 182 -19.04 30.05 33.68
N THR A 183 -20.24 30.59 33.48
CA THR A 183 -20.47 32.00 33.12
C THR A 183 -19.97 33.02 34.14
N ASN A 184 -19.82 32.64 35.41
CA ASN A 184 -19.32 33.51 36.49
C ASN A 184 -18.04 32.96 37.15
N SER A 185 -17.40 31.98 36.49
CA SER A 185 -16.13 31.39 36.91
C SER A 185 -14.95 32.37 36.72
N PRO A 186 -13.90 32.34 37.57
CA PRO A 186 -13.73 31.49 38.74
C PRO A 186 -14.46 32.00 39.98
N TYR A 187 -15.00 31.09 40.80
CA TYR A 187 -15.64 31.40 42.06
C TYR A 187 -14.60 31.56 43.16
N THR A 188 -14.26 32.80 43.49
CA THR A 188 -13.29 33.13 44.54
C THR A 188 -13.99 33.41 45.88
N PHE A 189 -13.49 32.83 46.97
CA PHE A 189 -14.03 33.01 48.31
C PHE A 189 -12.96 32.94 49.38
N THR A 190 -13.21 33.57 50.53
CA THR A 190 -12.34 33.54 51.70
C THR A 190 -12.97 32.64 52.75
N VAL A 191 -12.24 31.61 53.15
CA VAL A 191 -12.61 30.71 54.23
C VAL A 191 -12.00 31.22 55.52
N GLU A 192 -12.77 31.10 56.59
CA GLU A 192 -12.39 31.32 57.96
C GLU A 192 -12.48 30.00 58.74
N VAL A 193 -11.46 29.68 59.54
CA VAL A 193 -11.49 28.58 60.51
C VAL A 193 -11.23 29.13 61.90
N THR A 194 -12.00 28.67 62.89
CA THR A 194 -11.79 28.98 64.30
C THR A 194 -11.87 27.74 65.17
N ASP A 195 -11.02 27.67 66.19
CA ASP A 195 -11.05 26.65 67.25
C ASP A 195 -11.76 27.18 68.52
N GLY A 196 -12.38 28.36 68.45
CA GLY A 196 -13.00 29.07 69.57
C GLY A 196 -12.03 30.00 70.34
N GLN A 197 -10.73 29.99 70.03
CA GLN A 197 -9.71 30.85 70.64
C GLN A 197 -8.91 31.64 69.59
N GLN A 198 -8.62 31.02 68.45
CA GLN A 198 -7.90 31.56 67.31
C GLN A 198 -8.76 31.53 66.06
N THR A 199 -8.45 32.42 65.11
CA THR A 199 -9.09 32.48 63.80
C THR A 199 -8.02 32.58 62.73
N ALA A 200 -8.16 31.80 61.65
CA ALA A 200 -7.31 31.88 60.46
C ALA A 200 -8.15 32.02 59.19
N HIS A 201 -7.60 32.69 58.19
CA HIS A 201 -8.27 32.92 56.91
C HIS A 201 -7.40 32.46 55.73
N ALA A 202 -8.04 31.98 54.67
CA ALA A 202 -7.40 31.67 53.39
C ALA A 202 -8.34 32.00 52.23
N SER A 203 -7.78 32.57 51.16
CA SER A 203 -8.50 32.78 49.90
C SER A 203 -8.34 31.55 49.01
N LEU A 204 -9.45 30.96 48.58
CA LEU A 204 -9.53 29.80 47.70
C LEU A 204 -10.43 30.11 46.50
N SER A 205 -10.33 29.29 45.47
CA SER A 205 -11.18 29.39 44.28
C SER A 205 -11.57 28.03 43.74
N ILE A 206 -12.74 27.97 43.11
CA ILE A 206 -13.16 26.84 42.25
C ILE A 206 -13.39 27.41 40.86
N THR A 207 -12.65 26.93 39.87
CA THR A 207 -12.91 27.24 38.46
C THR A 207 -13.98 26.28 37.95
N VAL A 208 -15.02 26.81 37.32
CA VAL A 208 -16.02 26.01 36.60
C VAL A 208 -15.82 26.19 35.10
N TYR A 209 -15.67 25.09 34.37
CA TYR A 209 -15.54 25.08 32.90
C TYR A 209 -16.91 24.85 32.22
N GLU A 210 -17.05 25.37 31.00
CA GLU A 210 -18.19 25.04 30.12
C GLU A 210 -18.18 23.54 29.78
N GLU A 211 -19.35 22.99 29.47
CA GLU A 211 -19.49 21.58 29.09
C GLU A 211 -18.65 21.25 27.84
N LEU A 212 -17.81 20.21 27.91
CA LEU A 212 -16.99 19.78 26.78
C LEU A 212 -17.88 19.15 25.69
N GLN A 213 -17.70 19.55 24.43
CA GLN A 213 -18.50 19.08 23.29
C GLN A 213 -17.64 18.95 22.02
N ILE A 214 -17.88 17.89 21.22
CA ILE A 214 -17.25 17.71 19.89
C ILE A 214 -18.10 18.43 18.83
N THR A 215 -17.52 19.46 18.20
CA THR A 215 -18.22 20.37 17.27
C THR A 215 -18.13 19.96 15.80
N THR A 216 -17.20 19.07 15.43
CA THR A 216 -17.09 18.54 14.05
C THR A 216 -18.39 17.90 13.59
N ALA A 217 -18.96 18.37 12.47
CA ALA A 217 -20.28 17.94 12.01
C ALA A 217 -20.27 16.58 11.29
N SER A 218 -19.36 16.41 10.33
CA SER A 218 -19.19 15.22 9.48
C SER A 218 -17.75 15.13 9.00
N LEU A 219 -17.35 13.97 8.49
CA LEU A 219 -16.04 13.74 7.89
C LEU A 219 -16.13 13.77 6.36
N PRO A 220 -15.08 14.24 5.65
CA PRO A 220 -14.94 14.01 4.22
C PRO A 220 -14.69 12.52 3.93
N ASP A 221 -15.01 12.08 2.72
CA ASP A 221 -14.72 10.72 2.26
C ASP A 221 -13.20 10.49 2.12
N ALA A 222 -12.77 9.24 2.32
CA ALA A 222 -11.42 8.76 2.05
C ALA A 222 -11.39 7.94 0.75
N ILE A 223 -10.19 7.70 0.20
CA ILE A 223 -9.98 6.91 -1.02
C ILE A 223 -8.93 5.86 -0.73
N GLU A 224 -9.12 4.62 -1.20
CA GLU A 224 -8.10 3.57 -1.02
C GLU A 224 -6.76 3.99 -1.67
N GLY A 225 -5.65 3.69 -1.02
CA GLY A 225 -4.31 4.07 -1.44
C GLY A 225 -3.98 5.56 -1.31
N VAL A 226 -4.90 6.40 -0.81
CA VAL A 226 -4.68 7.84 -0.62
C VAL A 226 -4.65 8.20 0.85
N ALA A 227 -3.56 8.86 1.29
CA ALA A 227 -3.43 9.33 2.66
C ALA A 227 -4.59 10.27 3.06
N TYR A 228 -5.31 9.90 4.11
CA TYR A 228 -6.39 10.66 4.72
C TYR A 228 -5.85 11.45 5.91
N SER A 229 -6.21 12.74 6.00
CA SER A 229 -5.94 13.57 7.18
C SER A 229 -7.09 14.55 7.43
N TYR A 230 -7.58 14.61 8.67
CA TYR A 230 -8.63 15.55 9.08
C TYR A 230 -8.58 15.88 10.58
N THR A 231 -8.43 17.16 10.93
CA THR A 231 -8.41 17.60 12.34
C THR A 231 -9.81 17.86 12.90
N LEU A 232 -10.15 17.17 13.98
CA LEU A 232 -11.41 17.34 14.71
C LEU A 232 -11.40 18.61 15.58
N THR A 233 -12.57 19.12 15.90
CA THR A 233 -12.74 20.33 16.72
C THR A 233 -13.67 20.07 17.89
N ALA A 234 -13.33 20.62 19.06
CA ALA A 234 -14.15 20.62 20.27
C ALA A 234 -14.29 22.04 20.84
N SER A 235 -15.32 22.26 21.65
CA SER A 235 -15.55 23.49 22.42
C SER A 235 -15.85 23.15 23.88
N GLY A 236 -15.65 24.12 24.79
CA GLY A 236 -15.82 23.90 26.22
C GLY A 236 -14.67 23.11 26.86
N GLY A 237 -14.81 22.81 28.15
CA GLY A 237 -13.77 22.16 28.95
C GLY A 237 -12.50 23.00 29.14
N SER A 238 -11.51 22.39 29.78
CA SER A 238 -10.18 22.99 29.96
C SER A 238 -9.30 22.73 28.74
N SER A 239 -9.13 23.74 27.88
CA SER A 239 -8.40 23.62 26.62
C SER A 239 -6.92 23.25 26.77
N SER A 240 -6.33 23.43 27.96
CA SER A 240 -4.94 23.03 28.22
C SER A 240 -4.76 21.53 28.43
N ASN A 241 -5.86 20.78 28.62
CA ASN A 241 -5.86 19.35 28.91
C ASN A 241 -6.66 18.54 27.88
N HIS A 242 -7.06 19.14 26.76
CA HIS A 242 -7.76 18.40 25.72
C HIS A 242 -6.92 17.23 25.22
N SER A 243 -7.51 16.05 25.30
CA SER A 243 -6.97 14.83 24.74
C SER A 243 -8.05 14.08 23.98
N TRP A 244 -7.65 13.48 22.87
CA TRP A 244 -8.54 12.80 21.95
C TRP A 244 -8.28 11.30 21.98
N SER A 245 -9.36 10.54 21.83
CA SER A 245 -9.27 9.10 21.59
C SER A 245 -10.35 8.69 20.60
N ILE A 246 -10.11 7.54 19.98
CA ILE A 246 -10.96 6.98 18.94
C ILE A 246 -11.20 5.50 19.27
N SER A 247 -12.41 5.01 19.00
CA SER A 247 -12.80 3.63 19.21
C SER A 247 -13.71 3.14 18.09
N GLY A 248 -13.55 1.88 17.67
CA GLY A 248 -14.32 1.30 16.57
C GLY A 248 -13.85 1.73 15.18
N GLN A 249 -12.71 2.42 15.08
CA GLN A 249 -12.13 2.84 13.80
C GLN A 249 -11.55 1.68 12.99
N PRO A 250 -11.45 1.83 11.66
CA PRO A 250 -10.70 0.89 10.84
C PRO A 250 -9.21 0.89 11.20
N PRO A 251 -8.47 -0.21 10.95
CA PRO A 251 -7.07 -0.37 11.35
C PRO A 251 -6.12 0.68 10.76
N TRP A 252 -6.46 1.19 9.59
CA TRP A 252 -5.66 2.19 8.88
C TRP A 252 -5.93 3.62 9.36
N LEU A 253 -6.91 3.86 10.22
CA LEU A 253 -7.25 5.20 10.71
C LEU A 253 -6.78 5.35 12.16
N SER A 254 -6.00 6.40 12.42
CA SER A 254 -5.50 6.75 13.75
C SER A 254 -5.98 8.14 14.15
N ILE A 255 -5.88 8.47 15.44
CA ILE A 255 -6.05 9.85 15.93
C ILE A 255 -4.84 10.27 16.75
N ASP A 256 -4.33 11.47 16.49
CA ASP A 256 -3.36 12.09 17.39
C ASP A 256 -4.07 12.57 18.66
N ALA A 257 -3.66 12.02 19.79
CA ALA A 257 -4.30 12.26 21.08
C ALA A 257 -4.15 13.70 21.60
N THR A 258 -3.30 14.53 20.99
CA THR A 258 -3.04 15.93 21.37
C THR A 258 -3.74 16.89 20.42
N THR A 259 -3.66 16.64 19.11
CA THR A 259 -4.18 17.56 18.08
C THR A 259 -5.60 17.23 17.65
N GLY A 260 -6.05 15.99 17.85
CA GLY A 260 -7.33 15.50 17.31
C GLY A 260 -7.30 15.26 15.81
N GLU A 261 -6.11 15.18 15.21
CA GLU A 261 -5.94 14.84 13.80
C GLU A 261 -6.20 13.36 13.56
N LEU A 262 -7.25 13.06 12.78
CA LEU A 262 -7.45 11.75 12.19
C LEU A 262 -6.48 11.58 11.03
N SER A 263 -5.72 10.49 10.97
CA SER A 263 -4.78 10.23 9.86
C SER A 263 -4.59 8.75 9.53
N GLY A 264 -4.27 8.48 8.27
CA GLY A 264 -3.79 7.18 7.76
C GLY A 264 -4.27 6.87 6.34
N THR A 265 -3.88 5.72 5.78
CA THR A 265 -4.11 5.39 4.35
C THR A 265 -5.00 4.15 4.23
N PRO A 266 -6.25 4.26 3.73
CA PRO A 266 -7.11 3.10 3.54
C PRO A 266 -6.48 2.13 2.52
N PRO A 267 -6.30 0.83 2.82
CA PRO A 267 -5.68 -0.10 1.88
C PRO A 267 -6.65 -0.49 0.75
N ALA A 268 -6.11 -1.07 -0.33
CA ALA A 268 -6.92 -1.58 -1.44
C ALA A 268 -7.96 -2.62 -0.95
N GLY A 269 -9.19 -2.54 -1.45
CA GLY A 269 -10.31 -3.38 -1.04
C GLY A 269 -10.96 -3.01 0.30
N SER A 270 -10.57 -1.90 0.92
CA SER A 270 -11.19 -1.34 2.14
C SER A 270 -12.40 -0.44 1.88
N ALA A 271 -12.90 -0.34 0.65
CA ALA A 271 -14.05 0.48 0.32
C ALA A 271 -15.30 0.08 1.13
N GLY A 272 -15.98 1.08 1.65
CA GLY A 272 -17.12 0.91 2.54
C GLY A 272 -17.30 2.06 3.51
N THR A 273 -18.39 2.03 4.27
CA THR A 273 -18.65 3.02 5.33
C THR A 273 -18.21 2.46 6.67
N TYR A 274 -17.30 3.18 7.32
CA TYR A 274 -16.78 2.89 8.64
C TYR A 274 -17.46 3.76 9.66
N ILE A 275 -17.88 3.16 10.78
CA ILE A 275 -18.57 3.86 11.85
C ILE A 275 -17.73 3.73 13.12
N PHE A 276 -17.29 4.86 13.67
CA PHE A 276 -16.44 4.89 14.86
C PHE A 276 -16.83 6.03 15.80
N THR A 277 -16.40 5.92 17.04
CA THR A 277 -16.71 6.88 18.10
C THR A 277 -15.43 7.62 18.50
N ILE A 278 -15.52 8.95 18.49
CA ILE A 278 -14.48 9.85 18.99
C ILE A 278 -14.86 10.29 20.39
N GLU A 279 -13.88 10.28 21.29
CA GLU A 279 -13.99 10.90 22.61
C GLU A 279 -12.96 12.03 22.75
N ALA A 280 -13.43 13.17 23.23
CA ALA A 280 -12.58 14.27 23.69
C ALA A 280 -12.69 14.37 25.21
N THR A 281 -11.57 14.43 25.91
CA THR A 281 -11.51 14.59 27.37
C THR A 281 -10.64 15.78 27.74
N ASP A 282 -10.96 16.48 28.83
CA ASP A 282 -10.09 17.51 29.44
C ASP A 282 -9.48 17.05 30.78
N GLY A 283 -9.58 15.74 31.06
CA GLY A 283 -9.22 15.12 32.33
C GLY A 283 -10.28 15.23 33.44
N GLN A 284 -11.35 16.00 33.22
CA GLN A 284 -12.49 16.14 34.15
C GLN A 284 -13.84 15.77 33.49
N GLN A 285 -13.97 16.08 32.21
CA GLN A 285 -15.14 15.85 31.37
C GLN A 285 -14.76 14.95 30.20
N THR A 286 -15.74 14.23 29.66
CA THR A 286 -15.58 13.45 28.43
C THR A 286 -16.79 13.66 27.54
N ALA A 287 -16.56 14.12 26.32
CA ALA A 287 -17.55 14.24 25.27
C ALA A 287 -17.34 13.11 24.27
N SER A 288 -18.42 12.45 23.85
CA SER A 288 -18.36 11.33 22.92
C SER A 288 -19.28 11.59 21.72
N ARG A 289 -18.81 11.28 20.51
CA ARG A 289 -19.57 11.45 19.27
C ARG A 289 -19.19 10.38 18.24
N GLN A 290 -20.20 9.82 17.59
CA GLN A 290 -20.04 8.85 16.50
C GLN A 290 -19.90 9.57 15.15
N PHE A 291 -19.02 9.07 14.29
CA PHE A 291 -18.80 9.52 12.92
C PHE A 291 -18.89 8.34 11.95
N ASP A 292 -19.39 8.65 10.76
CA ASP A 292 -19.34 7.77 9.59
C ASP A 292 -18.24 8.31 8.65
N LEU A 293 -17.33 7.45 8.21
CA LEU A 293 -16.31 7.73 7.20
C LEU A 293 -16.47 6.77 6.03
N THR A 294 -16.77 7.31 4.86
CA THR A 294 -16.86 6.51 3.62
C THR A 294 -15.49 6.41 2.98
N VAL A 295 -15.02 5.19 2.71
CA VAL A 295 -13.87 4.92 1.85
C VAL A 295 -14.37 4.50 0.48
N ASN A 296 -13.89 5.17 -0.55
CA ASN A 296 -14.20 4.87 -1.94
C ASN A 296 -13.01 4.15 -2.61
N THR A 297 -13.31 3.18 -3.47
CA THR A 297 -12.31 2.63 -4.40
C THR A 297 -11.78 3.73 -5.32
N PRO A 298 -10.50 3.73 -5.72
CA PRO A 298 -9.95 4.68 -6.67
C PRO A 298 -10.73 4.67 -7.98
N LEU A 299 -11.01 5.85 -8.52
CA LEU A 299 -11.67 5.98 -9.80
C LEU A 299 -10.67 5.70 -10.93
N VAL A 300 -10.72 4.49 -11.50
CA VAL A 300 -9.93 4.10 -12.66
C VAL A 300 -10.85 4.00 -13.86
N VAL A 301 -10.50 4.71 -14.93
CA VAL A 301 -11.34 4.81 -16.12
C VAL A 301 -10.80 3.91 -17.21
N ASP A 302 -11.66 3.06 -17.74
CA ASP A 302 -11.39 2.28 -18.95
C ASP A 302 -12.71 2.01 -19.67
N PHE A 303 -12.60 1.65 -20.95
CA PHE A 303 -13.75 1.30 -21.77
C PHE A 303 -13.39 0.39 -22.94
N GLU A 304 -14.38 -0.31 -23.48
CA GLU A 304 -14.26 -1.05 -24.73
C GLU A 304 -15.31 -0.57 -25.75
N ALA A 305 -15.11 -0.94 -27.02
CA ALA A 305 -16.05 -0.62 -28.08
C ALA A 305 -16.21 -1.80 -29.05
N SER A 306 -17.41 -1.94 -29.63
CA SER A 306 -17.68 -2.94 -30.65
C SER A 306 -18.76 -2.49 -31.65
N PRO A 307 -18.51 -2.57 -32.96
CA PRO A 307 -17.21 -2.85 -33.61
C PRO A 307 -16.27 -1.63 -33.55
N THR A 308 -14.94 -1.84 -33.64
CA THR A 308 -13.94 -0.74 -33.75
C THR A 308 -13.59 -0.36 -35.18
N GLN A 309 -14.15 -1.07 -36.17
CA GLN A 309 -13.92 -0.77 -37.58
C GLN A 309 -15.13 -1.15 -38.45
N GLY A 310 -15.37 -0.39 -39.51
CA GLY A 310 -16.43 -0.65 -40.50
C GLY A 310 -16.67 0.56 -41.41
N THR A 311 -17.58 0.46 -42.36
CA THR A 311 -17.85 1.54 -43.32
C THR A 311 -18.81 2.60 -42.77
N ALA A 312 -18.65 3.86 -43.17
CA ALA A 312 -19.61 4.92 -42.86
C ALA A 312 -21.01 4.64 -43.47
N PRO A 313 -22.12 4.93 -42.76
CA PRO A 313 -22.16 5.27 -41.33
C PRO A 313 -21.90 4.03 -40.46
N LEU A 314 -21.02 4.17 -39.47
CA LEU A 314 -20.66 3.09 -38.54
C LEU A 314 -21.28 3.36 -37.16
N THR A 315 -22.17 2.47 -36.73
CA THR A 315 -22.72 2.49 -35.37
C THR A 315 -21.87 1.61 -34.45
N VAL A 316 -21.34 2.21 -33.38
CA VAL A 316 -20.44 1.58 -32.40
C VAL A 316 -21.11 1.58 -31.04
N ASN A 317 -21.06 0.44 -30.34
CA ASN A 317 -21.48 0.33 -28.95
C ASN A 317 -20.26 0.46 -28.04
N PHE A 318 -20.32 1.39 -27.10
CA PHE A 318 -19.30 1.59 -26.08
C PHE A 318 -19.75 0.98 -24.77
N THR A 319 -18.83 0.30 -24.09
CA THR A 319 -19.06 -0.31 -22.77
C THR A 319 -18.06 0.25 -21.79
N ASP A 320 -18.56 0.89 -20.74
CA ASP A 320 -17.80 1.36 -19.61
C ASP A 320 -17.17 0.18 -18.86
N LYS A 321 -15.87 0.28 -18.57
CA LYS A 321 -15.12 -0.66 -17.73
C LYS A 321 -14.54 0.04 -16.50
N SER A 322 -14.98 1.27 -16.24
CA SER A 322 -14.49 2.05 -15.10
C SER A 322 -14.87 1.39 -13.78
N ILE A 323 -13.93 1.41 -12.86
CA ILE A 323 -14.12 1.02 -11.45
C ILE A 323 -14.04 2.30 -10.60
N GLY A 324 -14.49 2.27 -9.33
CA GLY A 324 -14.54 3.49 -8.51
C GLY A 324 -15.94 3.98 -8.15
N ASN A 325 -16.99 3.15 -8.32
CA ASN A 325 -18.40 3.55 -8.16
C ASN A 325 -18.78 4.84 -8.93
N PRO A 326 -18.55 4.87 -10.25
CA PRO A 326 -18.82 6.05 -11.05
C PRO A 326 -20.30 6.45 -11.04
N THR A 327 -20.57 7.76 -10.94
CA THR A 327 -21.93 8.32 -10.88
C THR A 327 -22.29 9.15 -12.12
N SER A 328 -21.29 9.58 -12.89
CA SER A 328 -21.48 10.31 -14.15
C SER A 328 -20.39 10.00 -15.17
N TRP A 329 -20.75 10.06 -16.45
CA TRP A 329 -19.89 9.80 -17.59
C TRP A 329 -19.98 10.98 -18.56
N GLU A 330 -18.87 11.34 -19.17
CA GLU A 330 -18.76 12.28 -20.28
C GLU A 330 -17.93 11.61 -21.37
N TRP A 331 -18.63 11.17 -22.41
CA TRP A 331 -18.02 10.60 -23.61
C TRP A 331 -17.81 11.69 -24.63
N ASP A 332 -16.61 11.76 -25.17
CA ASP A 332 -16.23 12.61 -26.29
C ASP A 332 -15.66 11.65 -27.37
N PHE A 333 -16.46 11.38 -28.40
CA PHE A 333 -16.22 10.30 -29.36
C PHE A 333 -15.30 10.69 -30.50
N ASP A 334 -15.00 11.98 -30.65
CA ASP A 334 -14.04 12.53 -31.62
C ASP A 334 -12.93 13.38 -30.97
N ASN A 335 -12.95 13.51 -29.63
CA ASN A 335 -11.99 14.22 -28.80
C ASN A 335 -11.84 15.69 -29.19
N ASP A 336 -12.97 16.35 -29.52
CA ASP A 336 -13.02 17.76 -29.89
C ASP A 336 -13.05 18.72 -28.68
N GLY A 337 -13.17 18.16 -27.46
CA GLY A 337 -13.29 18.88 -26.20
C GLY A 337 -14.73 19.09 -25.73
N THR A 338 -15.72 18.60 -26.48
CA THR A 338 -17.15 18.68 -26.20
C THR A 338 -17.71 17.27 -25.94
N PRO A 339 -18.29 16.99 -24.76
CA PRO A 339 -18.95 15.72 -24.52
C PRO A 339 -20.17 15.50 -25.43
N ASP A 340 -20.20 14.38 -26.14
CA ASP A 340 -21.28 13.91 -27.02
C ASP A 340 -22.39 13.16 -26.26
N SER A 341 -22.03 12.43 -25.19
CA SER A 341 -22.96 11.59 -24.45
C SER A 341 -22.63 11.49 -22.97
N THR A 342 -23.66 11.34 -22.15
CA THR A 342 -23.56 11.12 -20.71
C THR A 342 -24.11 9.77 -20.24
N GLN A 343 -24.45 8.89 -21.17
CA GLN A 343 -24.87 7.52 -20.85
C GLN A 343 -23.65 6.69 -20.42
N GLN A 344 -23.83 5.75 -19.50
CA GLN A 344 -22.76 4.82 -19.11
C GLN A 344 -22.28 3.97 -20.28
N ASN A 345 -23.20 3.35 -21.01
CA ASN A 345 -22.91 2.47 -22.16
C ASN A 345 -23.61 3.02 -23.42
N PRO A 346 -23.06 4.08 -24.04
CA PRO A 346 -23.69 4.73 -25.18
C PRO A 346 -23.50 3.97 -26.48
N THR A 347 -24.40 4.22 -27.42
CA THR A 347 -24.22 3.89 -28.83
C THR A 347 -23.98 5.19 -29.60
N TYR A 348 -22.93 5.26 -30.42
CA TYR A 348 -22.63 6.42 -31.26
C TYR A 348 -22.54 6.02 -32.73
N THR A 349 -23.00 6.90 -33.64
CA THR A 349 -22.92 6.65 -35.08
C THR A 349 -22.05 7.68 -35.76
N TYR A 350 -20.90 7.21 -36.25
CA TYR A 350 -19.98 8.01 -37.03
C TYR A 350 -20.44 8.05 -38.48
N ASN A 351 -20.77 9.24 -38.97
CA ASN A 351 -21.33 9.41 -40.31
C ASN A 351 -20.26 9.62 -41.40
N ASN A 352 -19.05 9.99 -41.01
CA ASN A 352 -17.97 10.32 -41.93
C ASN A 352 -16.80 9.34 -41.76
N PRO A 353 -16.09 9.02 -42.86
CA PRO A 353 -14.84 8.28 -42.77
C PRO A 353 -13.76 9.04 -41.99
N GLY A 354 -12.95 8.31 -41.22
CA GLY A 354 -11.92 8.87 -40.37
C GLY A 354 -11.45 7.93 -39.27
N TRP A 355 -10.29 8.26 -38.69
CA TRP A 355 -9.87 7.73 -37.39
C TRP A 355 -10.43 8.61 -36.28
N TYR A 356 -11.04 7.98 -35.27
CA TYR A 356 -11.63 8.67 -34.13
C TYR A 356 -10.89 8.30 -32.84
N THR A 357 -10.41 9.33 -32.14
CA THR A 357 -9.92 9.22 -30.76
C THR A 357 -11.12 9.32 -29.84
N VAL A 358 -11.24 8.38 -28.91
CA VAL A 358 -12.36 8.37 -27.96
C VAL A 358 -11.82 8.69 -26.57
N LYS A 359 -12.48 9.63 -25.91
CA LYS A 359 -12.20 10.02 -24.54
C LYS A 359 -13.42 9.73 -23.68
N LEU A 360 -13.18 9.05 -22.56
CA LEU A 360 -14.15 8.87 -21.50
C LEU A 360 -13.65 9.60 -20.27
N THR A 361 -14.42 10.56 -19.77
CA THR A 361 -14.24 11.17 -18.45
C THR A 361 -15.32 10.64 -17.54
N VAL A 362 -14.95 10.19 -16.35
CA VAL A 362 -15.89 9.65 -15.39
C VAL A 362 -15.71 10.40 -14.08
N SER A 363 -16.81 10.58 -13.34
CA SER A 363 -16.79 11.16 -12.00
C SER A 363 -17.68 10.37 -11.05
N ASP A 364 -17.24 10.27 -9.79
CA ASP A 364 -18.03 9.73 -8.68
C ASP A 364 -18.86 10.83 -7.95
N GLY A 365 -18.76 12.09 -8.39
CA GLY A 365 -19.40 13.27 -7.78
C GLY A 365 -18.45 14.12 -6.94
N THR A 366 -17.27 13.60 -6.61
CA THR A 366 -16.21 14.27 -5.85
C THR A 366 -14.90 14.34 -6.63
N ASN A 367 -14.50 13.24 -7.28
CA ASN A 367 -13.32 13.11 -8.11
C ASN A 367 -13.72 12.88 -9.57
N SER A 368 -12.78 13.16 -10.48
CA SER A 368 -12.92 12.83 -11.90
C SER A 368 -11.62 12.26 -12.43
N ASN A 369 -11.71 11.24 -13.28
CA ASN A 369 -10.56 10.68 -13.99
C ASN A 369 -10.92 10.46 -15.46
N THR A 370 -9.94 10.22 -16.32
CA THR A 370 -10.11 10.19 -17.78
C THR A 370 -9.29 9.07 -18.42
N CYS A 371 -9.90 8.38 -19.39
CA CYS A 371 -9.21 7.48 -20.31
C CYS A 371 -9.33 8.02 -21.74
N VAL A 372 -8.22 8.03 -22.49
CA VAL A 372 -8.19 8.42 -23.91
C VAL A 372 -7.59 7.27 -24.72
N LYS A 373 -8.33 6.78 -25.70
CA LYS A 373 -7.83 5.80 -26.69
C LYS A 373 -7.69 6.50 -28.04
N GLU A 374 -6.45 6.82 -28.41
CA GLU A 374 -6.14 7.43 -29.70
C GLU A 374 -6.38 6.47 -30.86
N MET A 375 -6.88 6.99 -31.99
CA MET A 375 -7.11 6.22 -33.22
C MET A 375 -7.83 4.87 -32.95
N PHE A 376 -8.87 4.91 -32.11
CA PHE A 376 -9.50 3.72 -31.56
C PHE A 376 -10.57 3.14 -32.47
N VAL A 377 -11.33 4.00 -33.16
CA VAL A 377 -12.36 3.59 -34.13
C VAL A 377 -11.97 4.04 -35.54
N LEU A 378 -11.90 3.10 -36.48
CA LEU A 378 -11.76 3.39 -37.90
C LEU A 378 -13.11 3.32 -38.61
N VAL A 379 -13.54 4.44 -39.15
CA VAL A 379 -14.68 4.50 -40.07
C VAL A 379 -14.14 4.57 -41.48
N ALA A 380 -14.31 3.51 -42.24
CA ALA A 380 -13.78 3.39 -43.58
C ALA A 380 -14.71 4.02 -44.63
N SER A 381 -14.13 4.59 -45.69
CA SER A 381 -14.85 5.00 -46.89
C SER A 381 -15.34 3.77 -47.68
N SER A 382 -14.42 2.87 -47.99
CA SER A 382 -14.64 1.57 -48.62
C SER A 382 -13.73 0.50 -47.98
N ILE A 383 -14.07 -0.77 -48.19
CA ILE A 383 -13.23 -1.91 -47.79
C ILE A 383 -12.82 -2.67 -49.05
N TYR A 384 -11.51 -2.86 -49.23
CA TYR A 384 -10.95 -3.66 -50.31
C TYR A 384 -10.30 -4.94 -49.77
N TYR A 385 -10.40 -6.03 -50.54
CA TYR A 385 -9.91 -7.35 -50.16
C TYR A 385 -8.79 -7.80 -51.08
N VAL A 386 -7.73 -8.37 -50.50
CA VAL A 386 -6.57 -8.91 -51.21
C VAL A 386 -6.34 -10.36 -50.77
N ASP A 387 -6.28 -11.28 -51.72
CA ASP A 387 -5.97 -12.69 -51.48
C ASP A 387 -4.94 -13.18 -52.49
N GLY A 388 -3.69 -13.34 -52.05
CA GLY A 388 -2.59 -13.82 -52.88
C GLY A 388 -2.72 -15.29 -53.32
N VAL A 389 -3.68 -16.06 -52.79
CA VAL A 389 -3.91 -17.46 -53.17
C VAL A 389 -4.97 -17.58 -54.26
N ASN A 390 -6.14 -16.95 -54.07
CA ASN A 390 -7.31 -17.10 -54.95
C ASN A 390 -7.73 -15.82 -55.68
N GLY A 391 -7.09 -14.68 -55.40
CA GLY A 391 -7.42 -13.38 -55.99
C GLY A 391 -6.95 -13.23 -57.44
N ASP A 392 -7.48 -12.22 -58.12
CA ASP A 392 -7.12 -11.80 -59.47
C ASP A 392 -7.14 -10.26 -59.55
N ASP A 393 -6.09 -9.63 -60.08
CA ASP A 393 -6.02 -8.17 -60.20
C ASP A 393 -6.99 -7.56 -61.23
N GLY A 394 -7.68 -8.41 -62.00
CA GLY A 394 -8.84 -8.06 -62.80
C GLY A 394 -10.15 -7.90 -62.01
N ASN A 395 -10.18 -8.33 -60.74
CA ASN A 395 -11.35 -8.24 -59.87
C ASN A 395 -11.63 -6.82 -59.36
N GLY A 396 -12.77 -6.63 -58.70
CA GLY A 396 -13.18 -5.34 -58.12
C GLY A 396 -12.67 -5.07 -56.70
N GLY A 397 -12.17 -6.09 -56.00
CA GLY A 397 -11.72 -6.01 -54.61
C GLY A 397 -12.86 -5.88 -53.61
N THR A 398 -14.12 -6.17 -53.97
CA THR A 398 -15.30 -5.83 -53.15
C THR A 398 -15.69 -6.89 -52.12
N GLY A 399 -14.99 -8.03 -52.11
CA GLY A 399 -15.18 -9.12 -51.17
C GLY A 399 -14.15 -10.23 -51.42
N TRP A 400 -14.05 -11.21 -50.53
CA TRP A 400 -13.04 -12.28 -50.67
C TRP A 400 -13.14 -13.10 -51.96
N SER A 401 -14.35 -13.32 -52.50
CA SER A 401 -14.54 -14.00 -53.80
C SER A 401 -14.26 -13.11 -55.02
N ASP A 402 -14.02 -11.82 -54.80
CA ASP A 402 -13.73 -10.78 -55.79
C ASP A 402 -12.45 -10.03 -55.36
N ALA A 403 -11.54 -10.70 -54.65
CA ALA A 403 -10.35 -10.07 -54.10
C ALA A 403 -9.30 -9.80 -55.18
N PHE A 404 -8.52 -8.73 -54.99
CA PHE A 404 -7.30 -8.51 -55.78
C PHE A 404 -6.27 -9.61 -55.46
N ALA A 405 -5.39 -9.90 -56.41
CA ALA A 405 -4.27 -10.82 -56.16
C ALA A 405 -3.12 -10.13 -55.41
N THR A 406 -2.94 -8.82 -55.62
CA THR A 406 -1.79 -8.07 -55.11
C THR A 406 -2.19 -6.88 -54.23
N ILE A 407 -1.32 -6.57 -53.27
CA ILE A 407 -1.45 -5.42 -52.36
C ILE A 407 -1.30 -4.13 -53.17
N GLY A 408 -0.31 -4.05 -54.06
CA GLY A 408 -0.07 -2.88 -54.90
C GLY A 408 -1.28 -2.53 -55.77
N LYS A 409 -2.01 -3.53 -56.27
CA LYS A 409 -3.27 -3.29 -56.98
C LYS A 409 -4.32 -2.66 -56.08
N ALA A 410 -4.52 -3.15 -54.86
CA ALA A 410 -5.44 -2.56 -53.90
C ALA A 410 -5.07 -1.12 -53.53
N LEU A 411 -3.79 -0.85 -53.26
CA LEU A 411 -3.30 0.50 -52.95
C LEU A 411 -3.49 1.48 -54.12
N SER A 412 -3.47 0.99 -55.37
CA SER A 412 -3.71 1.82 -56.55
C SER A 412 -5.16 2.31 -56.66
N VAL A 413 -6.12 1.56 -56.10
CA VAL A 413 -7.56 1.88 -56.14
C VAL A 413 -8.07 2.53 -54.87
N ALA A 414 -7.45 2.25 -53.72
CA ALA A 414 -7.80 2.84 -52.43
C ALA A 414 -7.57 4.36 -52.41
N ASP A 415 -8.36 5.06 -51.61
CA ASP A 415 -8.33 6.50 -51.34
C ASP A 415 -8.26 6.75 -49.81
N ASP A 416 -8.34 8.02 -49.40
CA ASP A 416 -8.29 8.41 -47.99
C ASP A 416 -9.36 7.68 -47.14
N TYR A 417 -8.88 7.13 -46.01
CA TYR A 417 -9.66 6.38 -45.03
C TYR A 417 -10.29 5.08 -45.59
N ASP A 418 -9.76 4.52 -46.67
CA ASP A 418 -10.10 3.15 -47.05
C ASP A 418 -9.39 2.11 -46.18
N LEU A 419 -10.07 0.98 -45.97
CA LEU A 419 -9.53 -0.19 -45.29
C LEU A 419 -9.18 -1.27 -46.32
N VAL A 420 -7.94 -1.73 -46.34
CA VAL A 420 -7.47 -2.83 -47.19
C VAL A 420 -7.20 -4.05 -46.32
N LEU A 421 -8.04 -5.08 -46.44
CA LEU A 421 -7.90 -6.36 -45.75
C LEU A 421 -7.09 -7.34 -46.60
N VAL A 422 -6.01 -7.86 -46.05
CA VAL A 422 -5.08 -8.75 -46.76
C VAL A 422 -5.06 -10.13 -46.11
N ALA A 423 -5.46 -11.16 -46.87
CA ALA A 423 -5.46 -12.55 -46.41
C ALA A 423 -4.03 -13.06 -46.16
N ASP A 424 -3.90 -14.02 -45.25
CA ASP A 424 -2.68 -14.78 -45.02
C ASP A 424 -2.25 -15.53 -46.29
N ALA A 425 -1.27 -14.95 -46.97
CA ALA A 425 -0.56 -15.48 -48.12
C ALA A 425 0.86 -14.89 -48.14
N THR A 426 1.71 -15.36 -49.06
CA THR A 426 3.02 -14.75 -49.30
C THR A 426 2.93 -13.83 -50.51
N TYR A 427 3.23 -12.54 -50.30
CA TYR A 427 3.24 -11.49 -51.31
C TYR A 427 4.69 -11.11 -51.61
N ASN A 428 5.08 -11.25 -52.88
CA ASN A 428 6.43 -10.94 -53.36
C ASN A 428 6.48 -9.55 -54.00
N GLU A 429 5.95 -8.55 -53.29
CA GLU A 429 5.85 -7.17 -53.75
C GLU A 429 6.85 -6.28 -53.00
N THR A 430 7.35 -5.26 -53.70
CA THR A 430 8.36 -4.35 -53.18
C THR A 430 7.99 -2.90 -53.48
N ASP A 431 8.54 -1.97 -52.70
CA ASP A 431 8.34 -0.52 -52.81
C ASP A 431 6.85 -0.11 -52.85
N LEU A 432 6.02 -0.80 -52.06
CA LEU A 432 4.64 -0.41 -51.82
C LEU A 432 4.60 0.99 -51.19
N ASN A 433 3.68 1.82 -51.65
CA ASN A 433 3.58 3.22 -51.24
C ASN A 433 2.12 3.66 -51.24
N PHE A 434 1.72 4.38 -50.21
CA PHE A 434 0.35 4.89 -50.06
C PHE A 434 0.14 6.20 -50.83
N ASN A 435 1.22 6.86 -51.27
CA ASN A 435 1.21 8.16 -51.94
C ASN A 435 0.48 9.22 -51.10
N ALA A 436 0.82 9.27 -49.80
CA ALA A 436 0.19 10.12 -48.79
C ALA A 436 -1.32 9.89 -48.53
N LYS A 437 -1.92 8.86 -49.13
CA LYS A 437 -3.31 8.48 -48.86
C LYS A 437 -3.42 7.82 -47.48
N LYS A 438 -4.47 8.17 -46.74
CA LYS A 438 -4.73 7.71 -45.36
C LYS A 438 -5.33 6.31 -45.32
N ILE A 439 -4.58 5.34 -45.82
CA ILE A 439 -5.03 3.95 -45.96
C ILE A 439 -4.70 3.18 -44.67
N HIS A 440 -5.65 2.35 -44.21
CA HIS A 440 -5.36 1.31 -43.23
C HIS A 440 -5.17 -0.03 -43.96
N LEU A 441 -3.93 -0.46 -44.09
CA LEU A 441 -3.56 -1.76 -44.64
C LEU A 441 -3.45 -2.77 -43.49
N LYS A 442 -4.35 -3.75 -43.46
CA LYS A 442 -4.49 -4.69 -42.33
C LYS A 442 -4.43 -6.15 -42.77
N GLY A 443 -3.51 -6.90 -42.19
CA GLY A 443 -3.43 -8.35 -42.35
C GLY A 443 -4.48 -9.10 -41.53
N VAL A 444 -5.06 -10.16 -42.11
CA VAL A 444 -6.09 -10.99 -41.48
C VAL A 444 -5.88 -12.48 -41.78
N ALA A 445 -6.19 -13.32 -40.79
CA ALA A 445 -6.28 -14.76 -40.96
C ALA A 445 -7.57 -15.10 -41.75
N TYR A 446 -7.42 -15.50 -43.01
CA TYR A 446 -8.52 -15.82 -43.91
C TYR A 446 -8.40 -17.23 -44.52
N ASN A 447 -7.25 -17.55 -45.11
CA ASN A 447 -6.96 -18.86 -45.68
C ASN A 447 -6.65 -19.90 -44.59
N THR A 448 -5.90 -19.47 -43.56
CA THR A 448 -5.45 -20.32 -42.45
C THR A 448 -5.74 -19.63 -41.12
N ALA A 449 -6.48 -20.31 -40.23
CA ALA A 449 -6.82 -19.76 -38.93
C ALA A 449 -5.56 -19.48 -38.08
N GLY A 450 -5.44 -18.25 -37.58
CA GLY A 450 -4.32 -17.81 -36.73
C GLY A 450 -3.08 -17.34 -37.47
N GLU A 451 -3.02 -17.48 -38.79
CA GLU A 451 -1.90 -17.01 -39.60
C GLU A 451 -2.05 -15.53 -40.01
N ARG A 452 -0.94 -14.92 -40.45
CA ARG A 452 -0.91 -13.54 -40.94
C ARG A 452 -0.23 -13.45 -42.31
N PRO A 453 -0.55 -12.45 -43.13
CA PRO A 453 0.13 -12.24 -44.40
C PRO A 453 1.63 -11.99 -44.24
N VAL A 454 2.39 -12.51 -45.21
CA VAL A 454 3.84 -12.36 -45.31
C VAL A 454 4.15 -11.52 -46.55
N ILE A 455 4.85 -10.40 -46.37
CA ILE A 455 5.50 -9.68 -47.47
C ILE A 455 6.95 -10.14 -47.51
N ASP A 456 7.29 -10.93 -48.52
CA ASP A 456 8.63 -11.49 -48.72
C ASP A 456 9.32 -10.73 -49.86
N CYS A 457 10.32 -9.93 -49.51
CA CYS A 457 11.06 -9.13 -50.49
C CYS A 457 12.15 -9.93 -51.21
N GLN A 458 12.31 -11.23 -50.93
CA GLN A 458 13.19 -12.14 -51.67
C GLN A 458 14.66 -11.67 -51.79
N GLN A 459 15.16 -10.99 -50.75
CA GLN A 459 16.50 -10.37 -50.71
C GLN A 459 16.73 -9.31 -51.80
N ALA A 460 15.66 -8.70 -52.31
CA ALA A 460 15.72 -7.69 -53.37
C ALA A 460 14.70 -6.57 -53.12
N GLY A 461 15.19 -5.39 -52.74
CA GLY A 461 14.34 -4.23 -52.45
C GLY A 461 13.76 -4.27 -51.04
N ARG A 462 12.81 -3.38 -50.78
CA ARG A 462 12.14 -3.25 -49.48
C ARG A 462 10.63 -3.37 -49.66
N ALA A 463 9.88 -3.65 -48.60
CA ALA A 463 8.43 -3.78 -48.68
C ALA A 463 7.75 -2.43 -48.91
N PHE A 464 8.10 -1.40 -48.13
CA PHE A 464 7.44 -0.10 -48.18
C PHE A 464 8.42 1.07 -48.38
N CYS A 465 8.03 2.03 -49.21
CA CYS A 465 8.78 3.27 -49.46
C CYS A 465 7.89 4.49 -49.20
N PHE A 466 7.85 4.94 -47.96
CA PHE A 466 7.07 6.11 -47.52
C PHE A 466 7.90 7.38 -47.66
N SER A 467 7.74 8.07 -48.79
CA SER A 467 8.45 9.29 -49.13
C SER A 467 7.53 10.40 -49.69
N SER A 468 6.22 10.22 -49.54
CA SER A 468 5.22 11.09 -50.17
C SER A 468 4.57 12.05 -49.17
N GLY A 469 4.92 11.97 -47.87
CA GLY A 469 4.33 12.76 -46.79
C GLY A 469 3.25 12.02 -46.02
N GLU A 470 3.35 10.69 -45.93
CA GLU A 470 2.44 9.85 -45.15
C GLU A 470 2.37 10.32 -43.68
N THR A 471 1.17 10.36 -43.11
CA THR A 471 0.92 10.76 -41.71
C THR A 471 0.61 9.53 -40.85
N LYS A 472 0.37 9.72 -39.55
CA LYS A 472 -0.01 8.63 -38.63
C LYS A 472 -1.27 7.87 -39.05
N ASP A 473 -2.12 8.49 -39.87
CA ASP A 473 -3.33 7.87 -40.44
C ASP A 473 -3.02 6.82 -41.52
N CYS A 474 -1.78 6.78 -42.02
CA CYS A 474 -1.28 5.73 -42.92
C CYS A 474 -0.82 4.55 -42.06
N VAL A 475 -1.64 3.50 -41.98
CA VAL A 475 -1.43 2.39 -41.04
C VAL A 475 -1.04 1.11 -41.77
N VAL A 476 0.04 0.48 -41.32
CA VAL A 476 0.42 -0.90 -41.64
C VAL A 476 0.21 -1.76 -40.40
N ASP A 477 -0.72 -2.71 -40.44
CA ASP A 477 -1.15 -3.52 -39.30
C ASP A 477 -1.08 -5.03 -39.60
N ASN A 478 -0.47 -5.79 -38.70
CA ASN A 478 -0.51 -7.26 -38.66
C ASN A 478 0.11 -8.00 -39.87
N PHE A 479 1.33 -7.61 -40.26
CA PHE A 479 2.12 -8.28 -41.31
C PHE A 479 3.38 -8.95 -40.76
N THR A 480 3.83 -10.02 -41.41
CA THR A 480 5.25 -10.42 -41.37
C THR A 480 5.96 -9.82 -42.58
N ILE A 481 7.01 -9.03 -42.36
CA ILE A 481 7.82 -8.42 -43.41
C ILE A 481 9.23 -9.01 -43.32
N ARG A 482 9.66 -9.71 -44.36
CA ARG A 482 10.90 -10.49 -44.32
C ARG A 482 11.73 -10.41 -45.59
N ASN A 483 13.00 -10.78 -45.43
CA ASN A 483 13.99 -10.87 -46.50
C ASN A 483 14.11 -9.58 -47.32
N GLY A 484 13.83 -8.43 -46.72
CA GLY A 484 14.14 -7.13 -47.31
C GLY A 484 15.63 -6.92 -47.48
N SER A 485 16.06 -6.36 -48.62
CA SER A 485 17.45 -5.97 -48.88
C SER A 485 17.51 -4.73 -49.76
N ALA A 486 17.75 -3.59 -49.13
CA ALA A 486 17.89 -2.29 -49.80
C ALA A 486 18.99 -1.46 -49.14
N ASP A 487 19.33 -0.29 -49.69
CA ASP A 487 20.36 0.57 -49.08
C ASP A 487 19.86 1.24 -47.78
N PHE A 488 18.58 1.65 -47.71
CA PHE A 488 18.02 2.45 -46.62
C PHE A 488 16.74 1.81 -46.05
N GLY A 489 16.83 1.06 -44.95
CA GLY A 489 15.66 0.34 -44.46
C GLY A 489 15.46 -0.92 -45.28
N GLY A 490 15.92 -2.06 -44.77
CA GLY A 490 15.78 -3.34 -45.47
C GLY A 490 14.32 -3.67 -45.77
N ALA A 491 13.40 -3.32 -44.88
CA ALA A 491 11.95 -3.52 -45.02
C ALA A 491 11.18 -2.24 -45.34
N ILE A 492 11.46 -1.14 -44.64
CA ILE A 492 10.69 0.11 -44.73
C ILE A 492 11.62 1.31 -44.76
N LEU A 493 11.41 2.19 -45.74
CA LEU A 493 11.96 3.53 -45.76
C LEU A 493 10.87 4.54 -45.37
N CYS A 494 11.14 5.35 -44.34
CA CYS A 494 10.35 6.52 -43.97
C CYS A 494 11.20 7.79 -44.16
N SER A 495 10.85 8.60 -45.15
CA SER A 495 11.53 9.85 -45.48
C SER A 495 10.52 10.99 -45.51
N SER A 496 10.66 11.95 -44.59
CA SER A 496 9.70 13.05 -44.43
C SER A 496 8.23 12.58 -44.30
N SER A 497 8.05 11.42 -43.67
CA SER A 497 6.78 10.73 -43.44
C SER A 497 6.69 10.26 -41.99
N GLY A 498 5.50 9.98 -41.47
CA GLY A 498 5.30 9.48 -40.11
C GLY A 498 4.16 8.46 -40.06
N PRO A 499 4.27 7.31 -40.76
CA PRO A 499 3.24 6.29 -40.77
C PRO A 499 3.12 5.59 -39.40
N SER A 500 1.99 4.93 -39.18
CA SER A 500 1.79 4.02 -38.05
C SER A 500 2.06 2.58 -38.47
N ILE A 501 2.92 1.89 -37.73
CA ILE A 501 3.35 0.51 -37.97
C ILE A 501 3.02 -0.28 -36.71
N THR A 502 2.05 -1.19 -36.80
CA THR A 502 1.48 -1.85 -35.62
C THR A 502 1.36 -3.35 -35.81
N ASN A 503 1.55 -4.12 -34.72
CA ASN A 503 1.37 -5.58 -34.70
C ASN A 503 2.20 -6.34 -35.75
N CYS A 504 3.30 -5.76 -36.25
CA CYS A 504 4.09 -6.32 -37.35
C CYS A 504 5.31 -7.10 -36.86
N ILE A 505 5.72 -8.10 -37.64
CA ILE A 505 6.95 -8.88 -37.43
C ILE A 505 7.95 -8.55 -38.54
N PHE A 506 9.09 -7.99 -38.20
CA PHE A 506 10.21 -7.74 -39.11
C PHE A 506 11.27 -8.83 -38.92
N ARG A 507 11.44 -9.71 -39.90
CA ARG A 507 12.33 -10.87 -39.78
C ARG A 507 13.36 -10.96 -40.88
N GLY A 508 14.64 -11.03 -40.51
CA GLY A 508 15.71 -11.33 -41.47
C GLY A 508 15.88 -10.29 -42.57
N ASN A 509 15.41 -9.06 -42.34
CA ASN A 509 15.64 -7.95 -43.26
C ASN A 509 17.08 -7.45 -43.09
N SER A 510 17.69 -7.00 -44.18
CA SER A 510 19.06 -6.57 -44.15
C SER A 510 19.36 -5.38 -45.05
N VAL A 511 20.50 -4.76 -44.83
CA VAL A 511 21.08 -3.77 -45.73
C VAL A 511 22.54 -4.13 -45.94
N THR A 512 23.00 -4.22 -47.20
CA THR A 512 24.35 -4.74 -47.55
C THR A 512 25.17 -3.81 -48.47
N GLY A 513 24.66 -2.62 -48.78
CA GLY A 513 25.27 -1.66 -49.71
C GLY A 513 26.14 -0.57 -49.07
N VAL A 514 26.54 0.41 -49.89
CA VAL A 514 27.41 1.54 -49.50
C VAL A 514 26.68 2.67 -48.78
N SER A 515 25.41 2.49 -48.42
CA SER A 515 24.63 3.44 -47.61
C SER A 515 23.77 2.71 -46.57
N SER A 516 24.28 1.57 -46.09
CA SER A 516 23.60 0.58 -45.23
C SER A 516 23.23 1.13 -43.85
N CYS A 517 21.98 1.58 -43.70
CA CYS A 517 21.40 1.95 -42.41
C CYS A 517 19.97 1.40 -42.28
N GLY A 518 19.59 0.96 -41.09
CA GLY A 518 18.25 0.44 -40.79
C GLY A 518 18.03 -0.94 -41.38
N GLY A 519 18.42 -2.00 -40.70
CA GLY A 519 18.26 -3.37 -41.21
C GLY A 519 16.79 -3.74 -41.47
N ALA A 520 15.84 -3.15 -40.75
CA ALA A 520 14.41 -3.21 -41.05
C ALA A 520 13.86 -1.83 -41.45
N ILE A 521 13.92 -0.83 -40.58
CA ILE A 521 13.28 0.48 -40.77
C ILE A 521 14.34 1.57 -40.79
N TYR A 522 14.23 2.49 -41.75
CA TYR A 522 15.05 3.70 -41.82
C TYR A 522 14.16 4.95 -41.76
N CYS A 523 14.35 5.76 -40.73
CA CYS A 523 13.65 7.03 -40.52
C CYS A 523 14.59 8.20 -40.78
N TYR A 524 14.24 9.05 -41.74
CA TYR A 524 14.97 10.28 -42.07
C TYR A 524 14.03 11.48 -42.10
N SER A 525 14.30 12.46 -41.24
CA SER A 525 13.39 13.59 -41.00
C SER A 525 11.93 13.12 -40.81
N SER A 526 11.76 12.03 -40.05
CA SER A 526 10.55 11.20 -40.02
C SER A 526 10.31 10.67 -38.61
N SER A 527 9.07 10.76 -38.12
CA SER A 527 8.71 10.22 -36.80
C SER A 527 7.54 9.25 -36.96
N ALA A 528 7.85 8.00 -37.31
CA ALA A 528 6.88 6.92 -37.36
C ALA A 528 6.38 6.53 -35.96
N SER A 529 5.15 6.05 -35.87
CA SER A 529 4.63 5.40 -34.65
C SER A 529 4.76 3.88 -34.80
N ILE A 530 5.48 3.24 -33.89
CA ILE A 530 5.81 1.80 -33.94
C ILE A 530 5.30 1.15 -32.66
N ALA A 531 4.28 0.30 -32.76
CA ALA A 531 3.65 -0.30 -31.59
C ALA A 531 3.44 -1.81 -31.75
N ASN A 532 3.63 -2.58 -30.67
CA ASN A 532 3.36 -4.03 -30.62
C ASN A 532 4.10 -4.81 -31.72
N CYS A 533 5.30 -4.35 -32.11
CA CYS A 533 6.06 -4.93 -33.21
C CYS A 533 7.21 -5.81 -32.71
N THR A 534 7.62 -6.77 -33.53
CA THR A 534 8.71 -7.70 -33.22
C THR A 534 9.77 -7.65 -34.31
N PHE A 535 11.02 -7.33 -33.96
CA PHE A 535 12.18 -7.23 -34.83
C PHE A 535 13.14 -8.38 -34.54
N ILE A 536 13.22 -9.37 -35.43
CA ILE A 536 14.02 -10.59 -35.25
C ILE A 536 15.09 -10.71 -36.32
N ASN A 537 16.35 -10.85 -35.90
CA ASN A 537 17.48 -11.15 -36.78
C ASN A 537 17.62 -10.21 -37.98
N ASN A 538 17.26 -8.93 -37.83
CA ASN A 538 17.52 -7.94 -38.86
C ASN A 538 18.98 -7.49 -38.80
N SER A 539 19.56 -7.07 -39.93
CA SER A 539 21.00 -6.81 -40.02
C SER A 539 21.39 -5.61 -40.86
N ALA A 540 22.19 -4.71 -40.30
CA ALA A 540 22.86 -3.64 -41.05
C ALA A 540 24.33 -3.98 -41.30
N ARG A 541 24.67 -4.35 -42.54
CA ARG A 541 26.00 -4.82 -42.96
C ARG A 541 26.63 -3.85 -43.97
N GLY A 542 27.15 -2.72 -43.49
CA GLY A 542 27.78 -1.69 -44.34
C GLY A 542 29.21 -1.40 -43.96
N SER A 543 30.13 -1.24 -44.92
CA SER A 543 31.53 -0.89 -44.65
C SER A 543 31.70 0.47 -43.93
N PHE A 544 32.75 0.63 -43.13
CA PHE A 544 33.07 1.88 -42.43
C PHE A 544 32.98 3.11 -43.36
N PRO A 545 32.30 4.21 -42.95
CA PRO A 545 31.74 4.48 -41.62
C PRO A 545 30.28 4.04 -41.40
N LEU A 546 29.72 3.15 -42.22
CA LEU A 546 28.27 2.85 -42.27
C LEU A 546 27.90 1.51 -41.59
N GLY A 547 26.63 1.10 -41.66
CA GLY A 547 26.16 -0.13 -41.01
C GLY A 547 25.58 0.15 -39.62
N HIS A 548 24.59 1.03 -39.56
CA HIS A 548 23.97 1.49 -38.33
C HIS A 548 22.52 0.97 -38.21
N GLY A 549 22.07 0.73 -36.98
CA GLY A 549 20.68 0.38 -36.68
C GLY A 549 20.29 -0.97 -37.26
N GLY A 550 20.65 -2.07 -36.60
CA GLY A 550 20.39 -3.42 -37.10
C GLY A 550 18.90 -3.73 -37.31
N ALA A 551 18.02 -3.05 -36.56
CA ALA A 551 16.58 -3.02 -36.82
C ALA A 551 16.14 -1.63 -37.30
N ILE A 552 16.33 -0.59 -36.49
CA ILE A 552 15.82 0.76 -36.76
C ILE A 552 16.98 1.76 -36.79
N TYR A 553 16.99 2.62 -37.80
CA TYR A 553 17.89 3.77 -37.88
C TYR A 553 17.09 5.07 -37.88
N CYS A 554 17.52 6.05 -37.09
CA CYS A 554 16.90 7.35 -36.96
C CYS A 554 17.93 8.46 -37.23
N GLU A 555 17.61 9.35 -38.16
CA GLU A 555 18.36 10.58 -38.42
C GLU A 555 17.41 11.78 -38.48
N SER A 556 17.63 12.75 -37.59
CA SER A 556 16.70 13.87 -37.35
C SER A 556 15.25 13.41 -37.19
N SER A 557 15.08 12.33 -36.45
CA SER A 557 13.85 11.51 -36.41
C SER A 557 13.58 11.05 -34.99
N SER A 558 12.34 11.19 -34.52
CA SER A 558 11.95 10.82 -33.15
C SER A 558 10.72 9.91 -33.17
N PRO A 559 10.85 8.66 -33.67
CA PRO A 559 9.72 7.73 -33.66
C PRO A 559 9.30 7.37 -32.23
N SER A 560 8.01 7.05 -32.06
CA SER A 560 7.53 6.42 -30.83
C SER A 560 7.58 4.91 -30.97
N ILE A 561 8.18 4.23 -29.99
CA ILE A 561 8.40 2.78 -29.99
C ILE A 561 7.82 2.21 -28.69
N THR A 562 6.72 1.46 -28.80
CA THR A 562 5.98 0.98 -27.62
C THR A 562 5.65 -0.50 -27.73
N ASN A 563 5.79 -1.24 -26.62
CA ASN A 563 5.47 -2.68 -26.55
C ASN A 563 6.18 -3.51 -27.62
N CYS A 564 7.43 -3.17 -27.95
CA CYS A 564 8.17 -3.81 -29.03
C CYS A 564 9.25 -4.76 -28.51
N VAL A 565 9.53 -5.80 -29.30
CA VAL A 565 10.58 -6.78 -29.02
C VAL A 565 11.67 -6.69 -30.08
N PHE A 566 12.92 -6.51 -29.68
CA PHE A 566 14.11 -6.50 -30.53
C PHE A 566 15.01 -7.66 -30.13
N SER A 567 15.06 -8.69 -30.98
CA SER A 567 15.84 -9.90 -30.69
C SER A 567 16.80 -10.31 -31.80
N GLY A 568 18.06 -10.55 -31.43
CA GLY A 568 19.09 -11.04 -32.34
C GLY A 568 19.43 -10.09 -33.50
N ASN A 569 19.05 -8.81 -33.43
CA ASN A 569 19.36 -7.85 -34.48
C ASN A 569 20.85 -7.50 -34.42
N SER A 570 21.42 -7.16 -35.58
CA SER A 570 22.86 -6.94 -35.69
C SER A 570 23.23 -5.73 -36.55
N ALA A 571 24.26 -5.00 -36.14
CA ALA A 571 24.84 -3.92 -36.93
C ALA A 571 26.36 -4.11 -37.00
N THR A 572 26.96 -3.79 -38.15
CA THR A 572 28.41 -3.83 -38.29
C THR A 572 29.10 -2.68 -37.57
N MET A 573 28.41 -1.59 -37.27
CA MET A 573 28.99 -0.45 -36.54
C MET A 573 28.19 -0.03 -35.31
N ARG A 574 27.05 0.64 -35.46
CA ARG A 574 26.41 1.33 -34.33
C ARG A 574 24.96 0.89 -34.16
N GLY A 575 24.55 0.61 -32.92
CA GLY A 575 23.16 0.28 -32.59
C GLY A 575 22.74 -1.06 -33.17
N GLY A 576 23.04 -2.16 -32.47
CA GLY A 576 22.68 -3.50 -32.93
C GLY A 576 21.18 -3.69 -33.14
N ALA A 577 20.33 -2.96 -32.42
CA ALA A 577 18.91 -2.81 -32.70
C ALA A 577 18.58 -1.41 -33.23
N VAL A 578 18.80 -0.37 -32.43
CA VAL A 578 18.37 1.01 -32.73
C VAL A 578 19.58 1.95 -32.76
N SER A 579 19.67 2.82 -33.76
CA SER A 579 20.73 3.85 -33.84
C SER A 579 20.13 5.22 -34.09
N CYS A 580 20.47 6.19 -33.25
CA CYS A 580 19.93 7.56 -33.27
C CYS A 580 21.04 8.58 -33.56
N HIS A 581 20.81 9.43 -34.56
CA HIS A 581 21.76 10.47 -34.99
C HIS A 581 21.07 11.83 -35.18
N THR A 582 21.84 12.91 -35.01
CA THR A 582 21.46 14.27 -35.44
C THR A 582 20.13 14.73 -34.83
N ASN A 583 20.09 14.89 -33.51
CA ASN A 583 18.92 15.30 -32.73
C ASN A 583 17.72 14.34 -32.87
N SER A 584 17.99 13.03 -32.87
CA SER A 584 16.95 12.00 -32.87
C SER A 584 16.65 11.59 -31.42
N SER A 585 15.42 11.83 -30.97
CA SER A 585 15.01 11.55 -29.58
C SER A 585 13.75 10.68 -29.55
N PRO A 586 13.84 9.40 -29.97
CA PRO A 586 12.70 8.51 -29.88
C PRO A 586 12.26 8.27 -28.44
N THR A 587 10.96 7.98 -28.27
CA THR A 587 10.43 7.42 -27.01
C THR A 587 10.39 5.90 -27.13
N VAL A 588 10.89 5.20 -26.11
CA VAL A 588 10.96 3.74 -26.06
C VAL A 588 10.32 3.29 -24.76
N THR A 589 9.17 2.62 -24.84
CA THR A 589 8.37 2.27 -23.66
C THR A 589 7.95 0.80 -23.72
N ASN A 590 8.05 0.08 -22.59
CA ASN A 590 7.61 -1.32 -22.49
C ASN A 590 8.28 -2.24 -23.54
N CYS A 591 9.57 -2.03 -23.81
CA CYS A 591 10.29 -2.75 -24.86
C CYS A 591 11.33 -3.73 -24.32
N ILE A 592 11.56 -4.81 -25.06
CA ILE A 592 12.56 -5.82 -24.73
C ILE A 592 13.65 -5.83 -25.80
N PHE A 593 14.91 -5.72 -25.39
CA PHE A 593 16.10 -5.82 -26.22
C PHE A 593 16.92 -7.04 -25.79
N SER A 594 16.82 -8.14 -26.54
CA SER A 594 17.45 -9.42 -26.22
C SER A 594 18.49 -9.84 -27.27
N GLY A 595 19.74 -10.07 -26.86
CA GLY A 595 20.75 -10.67 -27.74
C GLY A 595 21.15 -9.84 -28.97
N ASN A 596 20.92 -8.52 -28.97
CA ASN A 596 21.29 -7.67 -30.10
C ASN A 596 22.80 -7.39 -30.11
N LYS A 597 23.36 -7.14 -31.29
CA LYS A 597 24.82 -7.12 -31.46
C LYS A 597 25.35 -6.01 -32.37
N ALA A 598 26.30 -5.21 -31.86
CA ALA A 598 27.14 -4.32 -32.67
C ALA A 598 28.52 -4.97 -32.91
N SER A 599 28.71 -5.60 -34.06
CA SER A 599 29.84 -6.53 -34.29
C SER A 599 31.15 -5.87 -34.71
N GLY A 600 31.21 -4.59 -35.04
CA GLY A 600 32.40 -4.02 -35.68
C GLY A 600 32.74 -4.70 -37.02
N PHE A 601 33.80 -4.22 -37.68
CA PHE A 601 34.46 -4.93 -38.79
C PHE A 601 35.65 -5.74 -38.29
N SER A 602 36.04 -6.78 -39.04
CA SER A 602 37.26 -7.53 -38.75
C SER A 602 38.47 -6.59 -38.70
N GLY A 603 39.02 -6.36 -37.51
CA GLY A 603 40.17 -5.47 -37.28
C GLY A 603 39.83 -3.99 -36.98
N SER A 604 38.56 -3.64 -36.72
CA SER A 604 38.10 -2.28 -36.42
C SER A 604 37.41 -2.18 -35.05
N THR A 605 37.71 -1.10 -34.33
CA THR A 605 37.22 -0.68 -33.00
C THR A 605 36.00 0.25 -33.18
N SER A 606 34.93 -0.23 -33.82
CA SER A 606 33.80 0.65 -34.20
C SER A 606 32.43 0.04 -33.96
N GLY A 607 32.36 -1.07 -33.19
CA GLY A 607 31.10 -1.71 -32.76
C GLY A 607 30.57 -1.08 -31.47
N HIS A 608 29.64 -0.13 -31.55
CA HIS A 608 29.14 0.65 -30.40
C HIS A 608 27.64 0.41 -30.19
N GLY A 609 27.20 0.29 -28.93
CA GLY A 609 25.78 0.18 -28.58
C GLY A 609 25.15 -1.13 -29.07
N GLY A 610 25.32 -2.22 -28.33
CA GLY A 610 24.84 -3.54 -28.75
C GLY A 610 23.32 -3.61 -28.95
N ALA A 611 22.55 -2.84 -28.18
CA ALA A 611 21.14 -2.59 -28.43
C ALA A 611 20.90 -1.20 -29.03
N ILE A 612 21.24 -0.14 -28.31
CA ILE A 612 20.95 1.25 -28.68
C ILE A 612 22.24 2.05 -28.78
N TYR A 613 22.38 2.83 -29.84
CA TYR A 613 23.43 3.83 -30.00
C TYR A 613 22.83 5.23 -30.18
N CYS A 614 23.42 6.23 -29.54
CA CYS A 614 23.01 7.63 -29.61
C CYS A 614 24.21 8.55 -29.89
N ASP A 615 24.04 9.43 -30.86
CA ASP A 615 24.97 10.51 -31.23
C ASP A 615 24.19 11.82 -31.37
N SER A 616 24.54 12.81 -30.54
CA SER A 616 23.82 14.08 -30.46
C SER A 616 22.30 13.90 -30.32
N SER A 617 21.90 12.91 -29.52
CA SER A 617 20.54 12.33 -29.52
C SER A 617 20.16 11.87 -28.12
N SER A 618 18.96 12.22 -27.66
CA SER A 618 18.54 12.00 -26.27
C SER A 618 17.21 11.27 -26.20
N PRO A 619 17.17 9.95 -26.47
CA PRO A 619 15.94 9.17 -26.29
C PRO A 619 15.49 9.07 -24.84
N SER A 620 14.19 8.88 -24.66
CA SER A 620 13.57 8.53 -23.38
C SER A 620 13.20 7.05 -23.39
N ILE A 621 13.64 6.33 -22.36
CA ILE A 621 13.52 4.87 -22.24
C ILE A 621 12.85 4.56 -20.91
N THR A 622 11.69 3.90 -20.95
CA THR A 622 10.89 3.62 -19.75
C THR A 622 10.38 2.19 -19.76
N ASN A 623 10.43 1.49 -18.63
CA ASN A 623 9.88 0.13 -18.48
C ASN A 623 10.49 -0.85 -19.51
N CYS A 624 11.80 -0.81 -19.70
CA CYS A 624 12.48 -1.61 -20.74
C CYS A 624 13.47 -2.61 -20.16
N VAL A 625 13.62 -3.75 -20.85
CA VAL A 625 14.55 -4.81 -20.47
C VAL A 625 15.64 -4.96 -21.53
N PHE A 626 16.90 -4.91 -21.10
CA PHE A 626 18.10 -5.11 -21.93
C PHE A 626 18.84 -6.35 -21.47
N ARG A 627 18.67 -7.46 -22.20
CA ARG A 627 19.26 -8.76 -21.85
C ARG A 627 20.24 -9.26 -22.88
N GLY A 628 21.46 -9.61 -22.47
CA GLY A 628 22.40 -10.35 -23.32
C GLY A 628 22.87 -9.60 -24.57
N ASN A 629 22.75 -8.27 -24.61
CA ASN A 629 23.19 -7.48 -25.75
C ASN A 629 24.72 -7.37 -25.75
N SER A 630 25.32 -7.26 -26.94
CA SER A 630 26.77 -7.24 -27.07
C SER A 630 27.32 -6.20 -28.04
N ALA A 631 28.41 -5.55 -27.66
CA ALA A 631 29.17 -4.64 -28.52
C ALA A 631 30.62 -5.10 -28.62
N ASN A 632 31.25 -4.84 -29.76
CA ASN A 632 32.66 -5.15 -29.97
C ASN A 632 33.61 -4.07 -29.44
N ASP A 633 33.11 -2.90 -29.00
CA ASP A 633 33.93 -1.85 -28.41
C ASP A 633 33.28 -1.15 -27.20
N TYR A 634 32.27 -0.30 -27.42
CA TYR A 634 31.67 0.53 -26.38
C TYR A 634 30.18 0.23 -26.19
N GLY A 635 29.69 0.16 -24.95
CA GLY A 635 28.27 0.09 -24.63
C GLY A 635 27.63 -1.23 -25.05
N GLY A 636 27.76 -2.28 -24.23
CA GLY A 636 27.19 -3.59 -24.58
C GLY A 636 25.67 -3.56 -24.76
N ALA A 637 24.94 -2.73 -23.99
CA ALA A 637 23.54 -2.41 -24.28
C ALA A 637 23.41 -1.03 -24.93
N ILE A 638 23.84 0.04 -24.25
CA ILE A 638 23.63 1.43 -24.67
C ILE A 638 24.98 2.16 -24.79
N CYS A 639 25.17 2.91 -25.86
CA CYS A 639 26.30 3.82 -26.04
C CYS A 639 25.80 5.24 -26.36
N CYS A 640 26.27 6.22 -25.59
CA CYS A 640 25.91 7.64 -25.69
C CYS A 640 27.14 8.47 -26.04
N GLU A 641 27.11 9.17 -27.17
CA GLU A 641 28.18 10.04 -27.66
C GLU A 641 27.67 11.46 -27.95
N ASP A 642 28.59 12.43 -27.89
CA ASP A 642 28.38 13.81 -28.36
C ASP A 642 27.13 14.49 -27.77
N SER A 643 27.12 14.70 -26.45
CA SER A 643 26.04 15.37 -25.70
C SER A 643 24.68 14.65 -25.73
N SER A 644 24.70 13.32 -25.77
CA SER A 644 23.51 12.47 -25.70
C SER A 644 23.07 12.24 -24.24
N ASN A 645 22.01 12.92 -23.81
CA ASN A 645 21.54 12.96 -22.42
C ASN A 645 20.21 12.20 -22.29
N LEU A 646 20.29 10.87 -22.24
CA LEU A 646 19.12 10.00 -22.17
C LEU A 646 18.41 10.12 -20.81
N ILE A 647 17.11 9.83 -20.83
CA ILE A 647 16.31 9.59 -19.62
C ILE A 647 15.97 8.10 -19.60
N ILE A 648 16.42 7.38 -18.58
CA ILE A 648 16.19 5.94 -18.42
C ILE A 648 15.48 5.72 -17.09
N THR A 649 14.31 5.10 -17.12
CA THR A 649 13.48 4.91 -15.93
C THR A 649 12.89 3.51 -15.87
N ASN A 650 12.90 2.87 -14.69
CA ASN A 650 12.31 1.55 -14.48
C ASN A 650 12.83 0.51 -15.48
N CYS A 651 14.15 0.41 -15.65
CA CYS A 651 14.75 -0.48 -16.64
C CYS A 651 15.67 -1.52 -15.99
N ALA A 652 15.76 -2.70 -16.61
CA ALA A 652 16.67 -3.76 -16.17
C ALA A 652 17.71 -4.08 -17.25
N PHE A 653 18.99 -4.06 -16.87
CA PHE A 653 20.15 -4.35 -17.71
C PHE A 653 20.85 -5.61 -17.19
N SER A 654 20.71 -6.72 -17.92
CA SER A 654 21.25 -8.01 -17.50
C SER A 654 22.10 -8.71 -18.56
N GLY A 655 23.23 -9.28 -18.16
CA GLY A 655 24.02 -10.15 -19.04
C GLY A 655 24.61 -9.45 -20.27
N ASN A 656 24.62 -8.12 -20.32
CA ASN A 656 25.15 -7.39 -21.47
C ASN A 656 26.69 -7.44 -21.47
N SER A 657 27.30 -7.29 -22.64
CA SER A 657 28.75 -7.42 -22.77
C SER A 657 29.38 -6.48 -23.79
N GLY A 658 30.54 -5.95 -23.48
CA GLY A 658 31.34 -5.11 -24.38
C GLY A 658 32.73 -4.90 -23.80
N PRO A 659 33.73 -4.46 -24.58
CA PRO A 659 35.03 -4.12 -24.02
C PRO A 659 35.03 -2.91 -23.07
N TRP A 660 34.11 -1.96 -23.20
CA TRP A 660 34.00 -0.76 -22.35
C TRP A 660 32.53 -0.44 -22.07
N GLY A 661 32.13 -0.33 -20.80
CA GLY A 661 30.72 -0.08 -20.42
C GLY A 661 29.82 -1.22 -20.87
N ALA A 662 29.79 -2.35 -20.16
CA ALA A 662 29.04 -3.52 -20.63
C ALA A 662 27.52 -3.31 -20.66
N ALA A 663 26.94 -2.52 -19.76
CA ALA A 663 25.57 -2.02 -19.95
C ALA A 663 25.57 -0.65 -20.66
N VAL A 664 26.10 0.40 -20.02
CA VAL A 664 26.02 1.78 -20.50
C VAL A 664 27.42 2.39 -20.65
N TYR A 665 27.70 2.98 -21.81
CA TYR A 665 28.89 3.78 -22.07
C TYR A 665 28.53 5.22 -22.39
N CYS A 666 29.19 6.19 -21.75
CA CYS A 666 28.95 7.62 -21.94
C CYS A 666 30.24 8.35 -22.32
N CYS A 667 30.21 9.09 -23.43
CA CYS A 667 31.33 9.86 -23.93
C CYS A 667 30.91 11.21 -24.54
N GLY A 668 31.82 12.18 -24.56
CA GLY A 668 31.64 13.44 -25.29
C GLY A 668 30.60 14.35 -24.63
N SER A 669 30.70 14.55 -23.32
CA SER A 669 29.72 15.31 -22.53
C SER A 669 28.30 14.72 -22.51
N SER A 670 28.19 13.41 -22.65
CA SER A 670 26.92 12.68 -22.55
C SER A 670 26.67 12.30 -21.08
N SER A 671 25.54 12.74 -20.53
CA SER A 671 25.22 12.62 -19.11
C SER A 671 23.78 12.12 -18.93
N PRO A 672 23.52 10.82 -19.13
CA PRO A 672 22.19 10.27 -18.94
C PRO A 672 21.73 10.34 -17.48
N SER A 673 20.43 10.53 -17.29
CA SER A 673 19.74 10.41 -16.00
C SER A 673 19.05 9.05 -15.95
N ILE A 674 19.42 8.24 -14.96
CA ILE A 674 19.00 6.87 -14.80
C ILE A 674 18.30 6.76 -13.44
N THR A 675 17.09 6.23 -13.40
CA THR A 675 16.31 6.18 -12.15
C THR A 675 15.56 4.86 -12.02
N ASN A 676 15.53 4.28 -10.83
CA ASN A 676 14.80 3.04 -10.54
C ASN A 676 15.24 1.90 -11.48
N CYS A 677 16.55 1.71 -11.67
CA CYS A 677 17.07 0.75 -12.63
C CYS A 677 17.93 -0.32 -11.95
N ILE A 678 18.04 -1.48 -12.60
CA ILE A 678 18.90 -2.59 -12.16
C ILE A 678 19.97 -2.84 -13.21
N PHE A 679 21.22 -2.92 -12.77
CA PHE A 679 22.36 -3.41 -13.52
C PHE A 679 22.87 -4.66 -12.82
N SER A 680 22.84 -5.80 -13.51
CA SER A 680 23.34 -7.03 -12.92
C SER A 680 23.90 -8.01 -13.94
N ARG A 681 25.03 -8.63 -13.59
CA ARG A 681 25.69 -9.67 -14.42
C ARG A 681 26.12 -9.17 -15.80
N ASN A 682 26.30 -7.87 -15.97
CA ASN A 682 26.94 -7.29 -17.14
C ASN A 682 28.45 -7.51 -17.03
N SER A 683 29.08 -7.88 -18.15
CA SER A 683 30.49 -8.30 -18.13
C SER A 683 31.30 -7.66 -19.23
N THR A 684 32.43 -7.06 -18.84
CA THR A 684 33.36 -6.38 -19.75
C THR A 684 34.77 -6.94 -19.72
N ARG A 685 35.46 -6.84 -20.86
CA ARG A 685 36.86 -7.24 -21.00
C ARG A 685 37.86 -6.14 -20.63
N CYS A 686 37.43 -4.90 -20.44
CA CYS A 686 38.30 -3.81 -19.99
C CYS A 686 37.72 -3.10 -18.76
N TYR A 687 36.75 -2.19 -18.96
CA TYR A 687 36.38 -1.20 -17.92
C TYR A 687 34.86 -1.00 -17.82
N GLY A 688 34.33 -0.86 -16.60
CA GLY A 688 32.93 -0.52 -16.31
C GLY A 688 31.95 -1.62 -16.71
N GLY A 689 31.64 -2.57 -15.84
CA GLY A 689 30.65 -3.62 -16.13
C GLY A 689 29.24 -3.04 -16.26
N ALA A 690 28.80 -2.18 -15.33
CA ALA A 690 27.55 -1.45 -15.50
C ALA A 690 27.76 -0.18 -16.34
N VAL A 691 28.53 0.79 -15.84
CA VAL A 691 28.65 2.13 -16.41
C VAL A 691 30.12 2.51 -16.63
N CYS A 692 30.42 3.10 -17.79
CA CYS A 692 31.73 3.69 -18.06
C CYS A 692 31.59 5.13 -18.59
N CYS A 693 32.31 6.07 -17.98
CA CYS A 693 32.26 7.51 -18.29
C CYS A 693 33.59 8.00 -18.88
N HIS A 694 33.51 8.79 -19.95
CA HIS A 694 34.67 9.34 -20.66
C HIS A 694 34.40 10.74 -21.26
N HIS A 695 35.46 11.52 -21.51
CA HIS A 695 35.43 12.85 -22.13
C HIS A 695 34.36 13.78 -21.54
N SER A 696 34.52 14.13 -20.27
CA SER A 696 33.65 15.08 -19.55
C SER A 696 32.18 14.65 -19.42
N SER A 697 31.93 13.34 -19.32
CA SER A 697 30.59 12.76 -19.16
C SER A 697 30.26 12.58 -17.68
N SER A 698 29.03 12.88 -17.27
CA SER A 698 28.63 12.93 -15.86
C SER A 698 27.21 12.38 -15.63
N PRO A 699 26.97 11.07 -15.81
CA PRO A 699 25.68 10.45 -15.53
C PRO A 699 25.25 10.58 -14.06
N ILE A 700 23.94 10.52 -13.84
CA ILE A 700 23.30 10.52 -12.53
C ILE A 700 22.43 9.26 -12.43
N LEU A 701 22.62 8.49 -11.36
CA LEU A 701 21.83 7.33 -11.02
C LEU A 701 21.08 7.60 -9.70
N ASN A 702 19.78 7.38 -9.71
CA ASN A 702 18.89 7.54 -8.55
C ASN A 702 18.16 6.23 -8.28
N ASN A 703 18.06 5.78 -7.02
CA ASN A 703 17.29 4.58 -6.65
C ASN A 703 17.67 3.34 -7.52
N CYS A 704 18.96 3.16 -7.83
CA CYS A 704 19.43 2.09 -8.73
C CYS A 704 20.18 0.99 -7.97
N ILE A 705 20.07 -0.25 -8.46
CA ILE A 705 20.92 -1.36 -8.03
C ILE A 705 21.99 -1.62 -9.09
N LEU A 706 23.26 -1.70 -8.68
CA LEU A 706 24.40 -2.13 -9.49
C LEU A 706 25.08 -3.28 -8.76
N TRP A 707 24.83 -4.52 -9.18
CA TRP A 707 25.30 -5.68 -8.42
C TRP A 707 25.62 -6.91 -9.27
N GLY A 708 26.79 -7.49 -9.02
CA GLY A 708 27.25 -8.70 -9.70
C GLY A 708 27.67 -8.44 -11.15
N ASP A 709 27.97 -7.18 -11.48
CA ASP A 709 28.63 -6.81 -12.73
C ASP A 709 30.14 -7.13 -12.63
N SER A 710 30.85 -7.15 -13.77
CA SER A 710 32.28 -7.51 -13.75
C SER A 710 33.07 -6.85 -14.87
N ALA A 711 34.29 -6.44 -14.56
CA ALA A 711 35.24 -5.85 -15.47
C ALA A 711 36.64 -6.45 -15.29
N ARG A 712 37.22 -6.97 -16.37
CA ARG A 712 38.53 -7.63 -16.29
C ARG A 712 39.67 -6.73 -15.80
N ASN A 713 39.67 -5.44 -16.16
CA ASN A 713 40.77 -4.55 -15.78
C ASN A 713 40.43 -3.69 -14.55
N SER A 714 39.29 -2.98 -14.54
CA SER A 714 38.92 -2.10 -13.42
C SER A 714 37.49 -1.57 -13.53
N GLY A 715 36.81 -1.45 -12.39
CA GLY A 715 35.47 -0.89 -12.27
C GLY A 715 34.43 -1.92 -12.68
N ASP A 716 34.13 -2.86 -11.79
CA ASP A 716 33.16 -3.92 -12.02
C ASP A 716 31.75 -3.33 -12.24
N GLU A 717 31.38 -2.34 -11.44
CA GLU A 717 30.15 -1.56 -11.56
C GLU A 717 30.42 -0.29 -12.37
N ILE A 718 31.28 0.61 -11.88
CA ILE A 718 31.47 1.95 -12.46
C ILE A 718 32.94 2.22 -12.75
N HIS A 719 33.22 2.76 -13.94
CA HIS A 719 34.54 3.25 -14.30
C HIS A 719 34.55 4.70 -14.80
N ILE A 720 35.37 5.55 -14.17
CA ILE A 720 35.60 6.95 -14.61
C ILE A 720 36.96 7.04 -15.30
N TYR A 721 36.96 7.20 -16.62
CA TYR A 721 38.20 7.05 -17.40
C TYR A 721 39.13 8.26 -17.33
N ASP A 722 38.58 9.48 -17.26
CA ASP A 722 39.35 10.73 -17.25
C ASP A 722 38.90 11.66 -16.13
N SER A 723 39.77 12.60 -15.75
CA SER A 723 39.53 13.52 -14.63
C SER A 723 38.42 14.55 -14.86
N GLY A 724 37.95 14.74 -16.10
CA GLY A 724 36.84 15.63 -16.44
C GLY A 724 35.47 14.94 -16.31
N SER A 725 35.45 13.61 -16.31
CA SER A 725 34.23 12.81 -16.15
C SER A 725 33.91 12.55 -14.68
N SER A 726 32.64 12.30 -14.38
CA SER A 726 32.15 12.02 -13.02
C SER A 726 30.96 11.06 -13.04
N CYS A 727 30.48 10.65 -11.88
CA CYS A 727 29.22 9.94 -11.74
C CYS A 727 28.60 10.29 -10.39
N THR A 728 27.28 10.49 -10.34
CA THR A 728 26.56 10.73 -9.09
C THR A 728 25.60 9.58 -8.82
N LEU A 729 25.66 9.03 -7.61
CA LEU A 729 24.78 7.98 -7.10
C LEU A 729 23.96 8.54 -5.95
N ASN A 730 22.64 8.51 -6.07
CA ASN A 730 21.70 8.91 -5.03
C ASN A 730 20.84 7.70 -4.66
N TYR A 731 20.85 7.30 -3.39
CA TYR A 731 20.06 6.17 -2.89
C TYR A 731 20.23 4.91 -3.74
N CYS A 732 21.46 4.55 -4.06
CA CYS A 732 21.76 3.37 -4.88
C CYS A 732 22.32 2.24 -4.02
N CYS A 733 22.04 1.00 -4.41
CA CYS A 733 22.69 -0.19 -3.87
C CYS A 733 23.81 -0.62 -4.83
N VAL A 734 25.04 -0.71 -4.33
CA VAL A 734 26.23 -0.89 -5.17
C VAL A 734 27.32 -1.64 -4.42
N ASP A 735 28.05 -2.53 -5.09
CA ASP A 735 29.26 -3.12 -4.50
C ASP A 735 30.33 -2.04 -4.33
N ASN A 736 30.75 -1.74 -3.09
CA ASN A 736 31.70 -0.65 -2.81
C ASN A 736 33.09 -0.89 -3.42
N THR A 737 33.41 -2.15 -3.74
CA THR A 737 34.68 -2.51 -4.40
C THR A 737 34.62 -2.37 -5.92
N GLY A 738 33.43 -2.01 -6.41
CA GLY A 738 33.06 -1.93 -7.81
C GLY A 738 33.58 -0.77 -8.63
N TYR A 739 34.32 0.14 -8.02
CA TYR A 739 34.73 1.39 -8.66
C TYR A 739 36.11 1.31 -9.32
N GLY A 740 36.25 2.00 -10.46
CA GLY A 740 37.48 2.04 -11.24
C GLY A 740 37.83 3.42 -11.80
N GLY A 741 39.12 3.61 -12.10
CA GLY A 741 39.63 4.83 -12.70
C GLY A 741 39.75 6.00 -11.72
N HIS A 742 39.23 7.17 -12.08
CA HIS A 742 39.22 8.39 -11.25
C HIS A 742 38.09 8.35 -10.19
N THR A 743 38.16 7.39 -9.27
CA THR A 743 37.08 7.12 -8.30
C THR A 743 36.71 8.29 -7.39
N GLY A 744 37.63 9.24 -7.15
CA GLY A 744 37.33 10.48 -6.41
C GLY A 744 36.34 11.42 -7.11
N ASN A 745 35.96 11.14 -8.35
CA ASN A 745 34.92 11.85 -9.09
C ASN A 745 33.56 11.11 -9.05
N ILE A 746 33.43 10.06 -8.24
CA ILE A 746 32.15 9.42 -7.94
C ILE A 746 31.61 10.07 -6.66
N ALA A 747 30.44 10.69 -6.77
CA ALA A 747 29.73 11.30 -5.64
C ALA A 747 28.61 10.37 -5.20
N GLU A 748 28.63 9.97 -3.93
CA GLU A 748 27.64 9.06 -3.35
C GLU A 748 26.82 9.77 -2.29
N ASN A 749 25.51 9.68 -2.41
CA ASN A 749 24.55 10.24 -1.45
C ASN A 749 23.63 9.10 -1.00
N ASN A 750 23.71 8.70 0.27
CA ASN A 750 22.89 7.65 0.88
C ASN A 750 22.90 6.29 0.14
N CYS A 751 24.08 5.84 -0.31
CA CYS A 751 24.22 4.54 -0.96
C CYS A 751 24.36 3.37 0.02
N ILE A 752 23.88 2.20 -0.39
CA ILE A 752 23.93 0.91 0.32
C ILE A 752 24.99 0.02 -0.30
N TYR A 753 25.74 -0.72 0.52
CA TYR A 753 26.85 -1.58 0.09
C TYR A 753 26.68 -3.05 0.46
N ASP A 754 25.45 -3.44 0.81
CA ASP A 754 25.07 -4.80 1.15
C ASP A 754 24.37 -5.49 -0.02
N ASP A 755 24.46 -6.82 -0.09
CA ASP A 755 23.85 -7.62 -1.15
C ASP A 755 22.35 -7.30 -1.28
N PRO A 756 21.85 -6.92 -2.47
CA PRO A 756 20.44 -6.64 -2.70
C PRO A 756 19.54 -7.89 -2.57
N GLN A 757 20.12 -9.09 -2.46
CA GLN A 757 19.38 -10.33 -2.19
C GLN A 757 18.29 -10.63 -3.22
N PHE A 758 18.64 -10.64 -4.51
CA PHE A 758 17.72 -11.06 -5.56
C PHE A 758 17.18 -12.48 -5.35
N VAL A 759 15.93 -12.73 -5.77
CA VAL A 759 15.28 -14.04 -5.72
C VAL A 759 16.09 -15.07 -6.54
N ASP A 760 16.34 -14.80 -7.82
CA ASP A 760 17.13 -15.66 -8.71
C ASP A 760 17.80 -14.89 -9.87
N ALA A 761 18.81 -14.10 -9.51
CA ALA A 761 19.61 -13.34 -10.48
C ALA A 761 20.31 -14.23 -11.53
N ALA A 762 20.49 -15.53 -11.26
CA ALA A 762 21.13 -16.45 -12.20
C ALA A 762 20.28 -16.68 -13.45
N ASN A 763 18.95 -16.69 -13.27
CA ASN A 763 17.96 -16.90 -14.33
C ASN A 763 17.28 -15.60 -14.79
N GLY A 764 17.65 -14.46 -14.22
CA GLY A 764 17.16 -13.13 -14.61
C GLY A 764 15.98 -12.64 -13.79
N ASP A 765 15.70 -13.27 -12.65
CA ASP A 765 14.73 -12.81 -11.67
C ASP A 765 15.41 -11.90 -10.66
N TYR A 766 15.13 -10.60 -10.77
CA TYR A 766 15.74 -9.55 -9.97
C TYR A 766 14.76 -8.95 -8.94
N HIS A 767 13.67 -9.65 -8.63
CA HIS A 767 12.85 -9.31 -7.47
C HIS A 767 13.67 -9.39 -6.19
N LEU A 768 13.35 -8.54 -5.23
CA LEU A 768 13.97 -8.53 -3.91
C LEU A 768 13.37 -9.65 -3.05
N LYS A 769 14.22 -10.31 -2.26
CA LYS A 769 13.75 -11.13 -1.15
C LYS A 769 13.23 -10.25 -0.02
N ASP A 770 12.34 -10.80 0.80
CA ASP A 770 11.75 -10.17 1.99
C ASP A 770 12.77 -9.66 3.03
N THR A 771 14.03 -10.11 2.96
CA THR A 771 15.12 -9.66 3.84
C THR A 771 16.09 -8.66 3.17
N SER A 772 15.77 -8.18 1.97
CA SER A 772 16.67 -7.32 1.21
C SER A 772 16.89 -5.97 1.89
N PRO A 773 18.13 -5.43 1.91
CA PRO A 773 18.39 -4.08 2.38
C PRO A 773 17.92 -2.99 1.42
N CYS A 774 17.41 -3.35 0.24
CA CYS A 774 16.92 -2.41 -0.77
C CYS A 774 15.43 -2.10 -0.65
N ILE A 775 14.71 -2.84 0.20
CA ILE A 775 13.30 -2.60 0.51
C ILE A 775 13.18 -1.28 1.30
N ASP A 776 12.26 -0.41 0.90
CA ASP A 776 11.96 0.90 1.51
C ASP A 776 13.19 1.81 1.71
N ALA A 777 14.22 1.62 0.88
CA ALA A 777 15.52 2.26 1.06
C ALA A 777 15.78 3.42 0.09
N GLY A 778 14.89 3.66 -0.87
CA GLY A 778 15.02 4.69 -1.88
C GLY A 778 14.52 6.07 -1.43
N ASP A 779 14.46 7.01 -2.38
CA ASP A 779 13.91 8.35 -2.15
C ASP A 779 12.75 8.63 -3.12
N ASN A 780 11.55 8.78 -2.56
CA ASN A 780 10.32 9.08 -3.28
C ASN A 780 10.42 10.37 -4.11
N THR A 781 11.22 11.35 -3.67
CA THR A 781 11.39 12.63 -4.38
C THR A 781 12.20 12.51 -5.67
N LEU A 782 12.94 11.41 -5.82
CA LEU A 782 13.71 11.10 -7.02
C LEU A 782 12.91 10.28 -8.04
N VAL A 783 11.76 9.72 -7.67
CA VAL A 783 10.87 9.03 -8.60
C VAL A 783 10.29 10.05 -9.59
N PRO A 784 10.46 9.87 -10.92
CA PRO A 784 9.96 10.84 -11.88
C PRO A 784 8.42 10.91 -11.86
N GLY A 785 7.88 12.12 -12.02
CA GLY A 785 6.42 12.30 -12.04
C GLY A 785 5.75 11.50 -13.16
N GLY A 786 4.67 10.78 -12.83
CA GLY A 786 3.94 9.91 -13.74
C GLY A 786 4.41 8.45 -13.75
N VAL A 787 5.42 8.11 -12.95
CA VAL A 787 5.92 6.74 -12.78
C VAL A 787 5.31 6.15 -11.50
N ASN A 788 4.10 5.61 -11.63
CA ASN A 788 3.33 5.08 -10.49
C ASN A 788 3.48 3.57 -10.32
N GLU A 789 4.00 2.89 -11.35
CA GLU A 789 4.15 1.45 -11.41
C GLU A 789 5.62 1.06 -11.58
N ASP A 790 5.98 -0.14 -11.13
CA ASP A 790 7.27 -0.78 -11.34
C ASP A 790 7.33 -1.52 -12.69
N LEU A 791 8.39 -2.30 -12.92
CA LEU A 791 8.56 -3.01 -14.18
C LEU A 791 7.55 -4.17 -14.37
N ASP A 792 6.93 -4.65 -13.29
CA ASP A 792 5.87 -5.67 -13.30
C ASP A 792 4.46 -5.06 -13.41
N GLY A 793 4.34 -3.74 -13.31
CA GLY A 793 3.07 -3.04 -13.28
C GLY A 793 2.48 -2.92 -11.87
N ASN A 794 3.24 -3.26 -10.83
CA ASN A 794 2.81 -3.10 -9.43
C ASN A 794 3.03 -1.66 -8.97
N GLN A 795 2.30 -1.21 -7.95
CA GLN A 795 2.48 0.13 -7.37
C GLN A 795 3.93 0.31 -6.87
N ARG A 796 4.54 1.45 -7.21
CA ARG A 796 5.97 1.74 -6.99
C ARG A 796 6.31 2.49 -5.70
N VAL A 797 5.34 2.94 -4.93
CA VAL A 797 5.61 3.52 -3.61
C VAL A 797 4.66 2.83 -2.68
N VAL A 798 5.19 1.86 -1.95
CA VAL A 798 4.49 0.98 -1.00
C VAL A 798 5.35 0.85 0.26
N ASP A 799 4.75 0.42 1.35
CA ASP A 799 5.45 0.08 2.60
C ASP A 799 5.85 -1.40 2.57
N GLY A 800 7.01 -1.71 2.00
CA GLY A 800 7.46 -3.08 1.72
C GLY A 800 7.82 -3.89 2.97
N ASP A 801 8.41 -3.25 3.97
CA ASP A 801 8.86 -3.81 5.25
C ASP A 801 7.77 -3.73 6.35
N ASN A 802 6.70 -2.99 6.08
CA ASN A 802 5.54 -2.78 6.94
C ASN A 802 5.89 -2.05 8.24
N ASP A 803 6.75 -1.03 8.17
CA ASP A 803 7.06 -0.13 9.29
C ASP A 803 6.10 1.05 9.43
N GLY A 804 5.15 1.19 8.49
CA GLY A 804 4.16 2.25 8.43
C GLY A 804 4.56 3.42 7.55
N THR A 805 5.62 3.31 6.73
CA THR A 805 6.08 4.36 5.82
C THR A 805 6.21 3.89 4.38
N ASP A 806 5.43 4.50 3.46
CA ASP A 806 5.53 4.19 2.03
C ASP A 806 6.83 4.79 1.45
N VAL A 807 7.80 3.95 1.10
CA VAL A 807 9.08 4.38 0.52
C VAL A 807 9.39 3.52 -0.70
N VAL A 808 9.89 4.15 -1.76
CA VAL A 808 10.26 3.43 -2.98
C VAL A 808 11.44 2.49 -2.71
N ASP A 809 11.34 1.28 -3.21
CA ASP A 809 12.47 0.35 -3.23
C ASP A 809 13.58 0.84 -4.17
N ILE A 810 14.82 0.57 -3.79
CA ILE A 810 15.94 0.78 -4.69
C ILE A 810 15.87 -0.29 -5.79
N GLY A 811 15.68 0.11 -7.05
CA GLY A 811 15.69 -0.79 -8.20
C GLY A 811 14.46 -0.68 -9.12
N ALA A 812 14.35 -1.65 -10.02
CA ALA A 812 13.34 -1.68 -11.08
C ALA A 812 12.04 -2.41 -10.68
N TYR A 813 12.06 -3.15 -9.58
CA TYR A 813 10.93 -3.90 -9.03
C TYR A 813 10.66 -3.43 -7.61
N GLU A 814 9.39 -3.41 -7.25
CA GLU A 814 8.91 -3.07 -5.91
C GLU A 814 8.52 -4.36 -5.17
N TYR A 815 9.04 -4.55 -3.97
CA TYR A 815 8.66 -5.64 -3.10
C TYR A 815 7.26 -5.38 -2.55
N GLN A 816 6.30 -6.19 -2.99
CA GLN A 816 4.93 -6.11 -2.50
C GLN A 816 4.81 -6.91 -1.19
N PRO A 817 4.42 -6.29 -0.06
CA PRO A 817 4.30 -6.98 1.21
C PRO A 817 3.19 -8.03 1.14
N SER A 818 3.54 -9.31 1.33
CA SER A 818 2.56 -10.40 1.37
C SER A 818 1.91 -10.56 2.75
N ILE A 819 1.30 -9.50 3.27
CA ILE A 819 0.56 -9.60 4.53
C ILE A 819 -0.84 -10.16 4.27
N GLN A 820 -1.07 -11.42 4.64
CA GLN A 820 -2.42 -11.93 4.81
C GLN A 820 -3.13 -11.12 5.92
N PRO A 821 -4.35 -10.60 5.71
CA PRO A 821 -5.02 -9.78 6.70
C PRO A 821 -5.27 -10.57 7.99
N LEU A 822 -4.82 -10.04 9.13
CA LEU A 822 -5.08 -10.65 10.44
C LEU A 822 -6.59 -10.66 10.68
N LYS A 823 -7.15 -11.83 10.96
CA LYS A 823 -8.59 -12.04 11.14
C LYS A 823 -8.89 -13.07 12.21
N ILE A 824 -9.75 -12.73 13.17
CA ILE A 824 -10.33 -13.69 14.10
C ILE A 824 -11.34 -14.59 13.34
N THR A 825 -11.00 -15.86 13.19
CA THR A 825 -11.79 -16.86 12.46
C THR A 825 -12.91 -17.45 13.31
N THR A 826 -12.82 -17.40 14.63
CA THR A 826 -13.90 -17.85 15.51
C THR A 826 -15.16 -17.03 15.29
N THR A 827 -16.28 -17.67 14.96
CA THR A 827 -17.54 -16.98 14.61
C THR A 827 -18.48 -16.80 15.79
N THR A 828 -18.62 -17.81 16.65
CA THR A 828 -19.49 -17.81 17.83
C THR A 828 -18.83 -18.55 18.99
N LEU A 829 -19.12 -18.15 20.22
CA LEU A 829 -18.69 -18.86 21.42
C LEU A 829 -19.65 -20.01 21.78
N LEU A 830 -19.19 -20.93 22.63
CA LEU A 830 -20.04 -21.97 23.21
C LEU A 830 -20.88 -21.37 24.33
N ASP A 831 -22.11 -21.84 24.53
CA ASP A 831 -22.87 -21.48 25.73
C ASP A 831 -22.17 -22.05 26.98
N ALA A 832 -22.17 -21.27 28.06
CA ALA A 832 -21.66 -21.70 29.36
C ALA A 832 -22.82 -22.17 30.25
N ALA A 833 -22.52 -22.96 31.28
CA ALA A 833 -23.51 -23.36 32.30
C ALA A 833 -23.04 -22.90 33.68
N GLU A 834 -23.97 -22.42 34.51
CA GLU A 834 -23.66 -22.02 35.88
C GLU A 834 -22.97 -23.15 36.66
N GLY A 835 -21.91 -22.78 37.39
CA GLY A 835 -21.13 -23.70 38.22
C GLY A 835 -20.26 -24.70 37.46
N THR A 836 -20.19 -24.62 36.13
CA THR A 836 -19.33 -25.46 35.28
C THR A 836 -18.18 -24.63 34.73
N ALA A 837 -16.96 -25.15 34.78
CA ALA A 837 -15.81 -24.47 34.19
C ALA A 837 -16.01 -24.31 32.67
N TYR A 838 -15.85 -23.07 32.19
CA TYR A 838 -15.88 -22.69 30.80
C TYR A 838 -14.44 -22.55 30.30
N SER A 839 -14.16 -23.12 29.13
CA SER A 839 -12.90 -22.97 28.40
C SER A 839 -13.21 -23.00 26.90
N CYS A 840 -12.74 -22.00 26.16
CA CYS A 840 -12.89 -21.88 24.71
C CYS A 840 -11.73 -21.07 24.13
N THR A 841 -10.97 -21.65 23.21
CA THR A 841 -9.90 -20.92 22.50
C THR A 841 -10.47 -20.21 21.28
N VAL A 842 -10.27 -18.89 21.21
CA VAL A 842 -10.48 -18.12 19.97
C VAL A 842 -9.26 -18.25 19.06
N THR A 843 -9.49 -18.27 17.76
CA THR A 843 -8.47 -18.51 16.73
C THR A 843 -8.46 -17.38 15.72
N ALA A 844 -7.29 -17.09 15.17
CA ALA A 844 -7.09 -16.14 14.09
C ALA A 844 -6.24 -16.75 12.98
N THR A 845 -6.31 -16.14 11.80
CA THR A 845 -5.48 -16.42 10.61
C THR A 845 -4.96 -15.10 10.05
N GLY A 846 -3.90 -15.16 9.25
CA GLY A 846 -3.25 -13.96 8.70
C GLY A 846 -2.32 -13.29 9.72
N GLY A 847 -1.72 -12.16 9.35
CA GLY A 847 -0.69 -11.52 10.15
C GLY A 847 0.52 -12.43 10.42
N ASN A 848 1.27 -12.12 11.46
CA ASN A 848 2.39 -12.91 11.96
C ASN A 848 1.95 -13.79 13.17
N PRO A 849 1.69 -15.09 12.96
CA PRO A 849 1.20 -15.98 14.02
C PRO A 849 2.17 -16.16 15.19
N ALA A 850 3.47 -15.94 14.96
CA ALA A 850 4.48 -16.06 16.01
C ALA A 850 4.35 -14.96 17.08
N ASN A 851 3.67 -13.86 16.75
CA ASN A 851 3.55 -12.67 17.59
C ASN A 851 2.12 -12.44 18.10
N TYR A 852 1.20 -13.40 17.92
CA TYR A 852 -0.18 -13.23 18.39
C TYR A 852 -0.24 -12.94 19.90
N ASN A 853 -0.85 -11.81 20.22
CA ASN A 853 -1.11 -11.35 21.56
C ASN A 853 -2.60 -10.98 21.69
N TRP A 854 -3.32 -11.73 22.51
CA TRP A 854 -4.76 -11.70 22.66
C TRP A 854 -5.19 -10.84 23.85
N SER A 855 -6.30 -10.12 23.70
CA SER A 855 -6.93 -9.39 24.79
C SER A 855 -8.45 -9.43 24.70
N ALA A 856 -9.13 -9.11 25.81
CA ALA A 856 -10.57 -9.04 25.85
C ALA A 856 -11.01 -7.83 26.68
N SER A 857 -12.04 -7.13 26.21
CA SER A 857 -12.66 -5.97 26.87
C SER A 857 -14.18 -6.14 26.98
N GLY A 858 -14.76 -5.68 28.09
CA GLY A 858 -16.20 -5.80 28.38
C GLY A 858 -16.67 -7.18 28.85
N GLN A 859 -15.77 -8.13 29.07
CA GLN A 859 -16.09 -9.48 29.55
C GLN A 859 -16.63 -9.47 31.00
N PRO A 860 -17.46 -10.47 31.36
CA PRO A 860 -17.89 -10.67 32.75
C PRO A 860 -16.70 -10.87 33.68
N SER A 861 -16.80 -10.44 34.93
CA SER A 861 -15.70 -10.52 35.91
C SER A 861 -15.20 -11.94 36.23
N TRP A 862 -15.96 -12.97 35.86
CA TRP A 862 -15.60 -14.38 36.03
C TRP A 862 -14.92 -15.00 34.79
N LEU A 863 -14.82 -14.27 33.67
CA LEU A 863 -14.23 -14.71 32.41
C LEU A 863 -12.92 -13.95 32.12
N SER A 864 -11.87 -14.66 31.75
CA SER A 864 -10.56 -14.09 31.40
C SER A 864 -10.06 -14.68 30.09
N ILE A 865 -9.22 -13.95 29.34
CA ILE A 865 -8.51 -14.46 28.16
C ILE A 865 -7.02 -14.60 28.45
N ASP A 866 -6.41 -15.69 28.00
CA ASP A 866 -4.96 -15.87 28.00
C ASP A 866 -4.34 -15.16 26.79
N ALA A 867 -3.38 -14.28 27.06
CA ALA A 867 -2.82 -13.39 26.04
C ALA A 867 -1.96 -14.11 24.99
N ALA A 868 -1.37 -15.27 25.30
CA ALA A 868 -0.52 -15.97 24.33
C ALA A 868 -1.32 -16.97 23.47
N THR A 869 -2.38 -17.54 24.04
CA THR A 869 -3.10 -18.67 23.43
C THR A 869 -4.49 -18.30 22.92
N GLY A 870 -5.06 -17.17 23.34
CA GLY A 870 -6.45 -16.81 23.05
C GLY A 870 -7.47 -17.67 23.81
N GLU A 871 -7.07 -18.37 24.87
CA GLU A 871 -8.00 -19.18 25.66
C GLU A 871 -8.88 -18.31 26.56
N LEU A 872 -10.19 -18.27 26.29
CA LEU A 872 -11.20 -17.73 27.19
C LEU A 872 -11.56 -18.79 28.25
N SER A 873 -11.30 -18.50 29.52
CA SER A 873 -11.57 -19.42 30.63
C SER A 873 -12.21 -18.74 31.85
N GLY A 874 -13.03 -19.49 32.60
CA GLY A 874 -13.77 -18.96 33.75
C GLY A 874 -14.75 -19.96 34.36
N THR A 875 -15.42 -19.61 35.45
CA THR A 875 -16.55 -20.40 35.99
C THR A 875 -17.70 -19.47 36.32
N PRO A 876 -18.84 -19.53 35.59
CA PRO A 876 -19.97 -18.65 35.86
C PRO A 876 -20.56 -18.95 37.25
N PRO A 877 -20.67 -17.95 38.16
CA PRO A 877 -21.23 -18.15 39.49
C PRO A 877 -22.76 -18.32 39.45
N SER A 878 -23.37 -18.90 40.48
CA SER A 878 -24.84 -19.03 40.55
C SER A 878 -25.54 -17.67 40.49
N GLY A 879 -26.59 -17.56 39.67
CA GLY A 879 -27.32 -16.32 39.40
C GLY A 879 -26.75 -15.48 38.23
N SER A 880 -25.83 -16.03 37.44
CA SER A 880 -25.25 -15.39 36.24
C SER A 880 -25.92 -15.79 34.93
N THR A 881 -27.09 -16.44 34.96
CA THR A 881 -27.88 -16.72 33.75
C THR A 881 -28.16 -15.44 32.95
N GLY A 882 -27.88 -15.47 31.65
CA GLY A 882 -28.07 -14.33 30.74
C GLY A 882 -27.08 -14.35 29.58
N THR A 883 -27.21 -13.39 28.66
CA THR A 883 -26.29 -13.21 27.53
C THR A 883 -25.36 -12.04 27.81
N TYR A 884 -24.06 -12.26 27.62
CA TYR A 884 -22.99 -11.30 27.82
C TYR A 884 -22.32 -10.98 26.48
N THR A 885 -22.09 -9.70 26.19
CA THR A 885 -21.41 -9.24 24.97
C THR A 885 -20.07 -8.60 25.32
N PHE A 886 -18.99 -9.03 24.69
CA PHE A 886 -17.64 -8.51 24.92
C PHE A 886 -16.79 -8.60 23.66
N THR A 887 -15.72 -7.81 23.59
CA THR A 887 -14.82 -7.78 22.43
C THR A 887 -13.55 -8.56 22.74
N VAL A 888 -13.13 -9.38 21.79
CA VAL A 888 -11.84 -10.06 21.79
C VAL A 888 -10.98 -9.43 20.70
N GLU A 889 -9.71 -9.25 20.99
CA GLU A 889 -8.73 -8.67 20.09
C GLU A 889 -7.50 -9.57 20.01
N VAL A 890 -6.85 -9.61 18.85
CA VAL A 890 -5.52 -10.18 18.65
C VAL A 890 -4.68 -9.19 17.87
N THR A 891 -3.46 -8.94 18.33
CA THR A 891 -2.43 -8.23 17.58
C THR A 891 -1.28 -9.17 17.27
N ASP A 892 -0.64 -9.02 16.12
CA ASP A 892 0.63 -9.67 15.79
C ASP A 892 1.84 -8.70 15.93
N GLY A 893 1.62 -7.53 16.54
CA GLY A 893 2.59 -6.44 16.63
C GLY A 893 2.54 -5.46 15.45
N GLN A 894 1.80 -5.75 14.38
CA GLN A 894 1.66 -4.89 13.18
C GLN A 894 0.20 -4.64 12.81
N GLN A 895 -0.59 -5.71 12.73
CA GLN A 895 -2.02 -5.71 12.54
C GLN A 895 -2.74 -6.04 13.84
N THR A 896 -3.99 -5.60 13.91
CA THR A 896 -4.89 -5.93 15.01
C THR A 896 -6.24 -6.32 14.44
N ALA A 897 -6.74 -7.48 14.86
CA ALA A 897 -8.07 -7.95 14.53
C ALA A 897 -8.93 -7.98 15.78
N SER A 898 -10.12 -7.38 15.71
CA SER A 898 -11.08 -7.39 16.81
C SER A 898 -12.39 -8.04 16.37
N LYS A 899 -13.08 -8.66 17.33
CA LYS A 899 -14.39 -9.27 17.12
C LYS A 899 -15.21 -9.24 18.39
N GLN A 900 -16.45 -8.77 18.27
CA GLN A 900 -17.42 -8.86 19.35
C GLN A 900 -18.03 -10.27 19.40
N PHE A 901 -18.04 -10.86 20.59
CA PHE A 901 -18.68 -12.13 20.87
C PHE A 901 -19.85 -11.97 21.83
N SER A 902 -20.85 -12.85 21.68
CA SER A 902 -21.93 -13.06 22.65
C SER A 902 -21.75 -14.43 23.31
N LEU A 903 -21.81 -14.47 24.64
CA LEU A 903 -21.74 -15.67 25.46
C LEU A 903 -23.02 -15.80 26.29
N THR A 904 -23.79 -16.87 26.09
CA THR A 904 -24.99 -17.15 26.91
C THR A 904 -24.65 -18.10 28.05
N VAL A 905 -25.01 -17.73 29.27
CA VAL A 905 -24.91 -18.58 30.46
C VAL A 905 -26.28 -19.19 30.76
N MET A 906 -26.34 -20.52 30.75
CA MET A 906 -27.52 -21.34 30.99
C MET A 906 -27.60 -21.81 32.45
N PRO A 907 -28.81 -22.12 32.97
CA PRO A 907 -28.97 -22.70 34.31
C PRO A 907 -28.18 -24.01 34.47
N ALA A 908 -27.69 -24.28 35.68
CA ALA A 908 -26.94 -25.50 35.98
C ALA A 908 -27.71 -26.78 35.63
N GLY A 909 -27.07 -27.70 34.88
CA GLY A 909 -27.65 -28.99 34.46
C GLY A 909 -28.47 -28.98 33.16
N SER A 910 -28.57 -27.83 32.48
CA SER A 910 -29.27 -27.71 31.19
C SER A 910 -28.64 -28.60 30.10
N LEU A 911 -29.47 -29.21 29.26
CA LEU A 911 -29.02 -29.91 28.04
C LEU A 911 -28.51 -28.86 27.03
N ILE A 912 -27.27 -29.00 26.56
CA ILE A 912 -26.60 -28.04 25.68
C ILE A 912 -25.83 -28.81 24.60
N ILE A 913 -25.93 -28.37 23.34
CA ILE A 913 -25.08 -28.85 22.24
C ILE A 913 -23.72 -28.15 22.32
N THR A 914 -22.67 -28.92 22.61
CA THR A 914 -21.29 -28.43 22.77
C THR A 914 -20.48 -28.39 21.48
N THR A 915 -21.02 -28.86 20.36
CA THR A 915 -20.38 -28.68 19.05
C THR A 915 -20.37 -27.21 18.65
N ALA A 916 -19.17 -26.65 18.46
CA ALA A 916 -18.98 -25.22 18.16
C ALA A 916 -19.19 -24.90 16.68
N THR A 917 -18.51 -25.63 15.79
CA THR A 917 -18.49 -25.42 14.34
C THR A 917 -18.62 -26.74 13.59
N LEU A 918 -19.03 -26.63 12.33
CA LEU A 918 -18.98 -27.73 11.38
C LEU A 918 -17.75 -27.56 10.49
N PRO A 919 -17.04 -28.65 10.13
CA PRO A 919 -15.96 -28.57 9.16
C PRO A 919 -16.45 -28.08 7.79
N GLU A 920 -15.58 -27.46 7.01
CA GLU A 920 -15.93 -27.09 5.64
C GLU A 920 -15.99 -28.34 4.74
N GLY A 921 -16.99 -28.36 3.86
CA GLY A 921 -17.22 -29.43 2.89
C GLY A 921 -16.77 -29.03 1.49
N LYS A 922 -16.65 -30.04 0.62
CA LYS A 922 -16.34 -29.86 -0.81
C LYS A 922 -17.32 -30.67 -1.63
N VAL A 923 -17.77 -30.11 -2.75
CA VAL A 923 -18.58 -30.88 -3.71
C VAL A 923 -17.80 -32.11 -4.16
N GLY A 924 -18.43 -33.29 -4.11
CA GLY A 924 -17.85 -34.55 -4.56
C GLY A 924 -16.87 -35.25 -3.60
N VAL A 925 -16.47 -34.63 -2.49
CA VAL A 925 -15.55 -35.23 -1.49
C VAL A 925 -16.33 -35.69 -0.25
N ALA A 926 -15.97 -36.83 0.34
CA ALA A 926 -16.61 -37.26 1.59
C ALA A 926 -16.46 -36.18 2.68
N TYR A 927 -17.58 -35.81 3.30
CA TYR A 927 -17.61 -34.79 4.34
C TYR A 927 -16.82 -35.27 5.56
N PRO A 928 -16.00 -34.41 6.20
CA PRO A 928 -15.21 -34.81 7.36
C PRO A 928 -16.09 -35.42 8.45
N ALA A 929 -15.71 -36.62 8.92
CA ALA A 929 -16.49 -37.35 9.93
C ALA A 929 -16.65 -36.50 11.19
N THR A 930 -17.87 -36.03 11.45
CA THR A 930 -18.17 -35.06 12.50
C THR A 930 -19.23 -35.63 13.41
N THR A 931 -18.87 -35.96 14.64
CA THR A 931 -19.84 -36.39 15.66
C THR A 931 -20.22 -35.20 16.54
N LEU A 932 -21.51 -34.88 16.57
CA LEU A 932 -22.05 -33.83 17.41
C LEU A 932 -22.04 -34.27 18.88
N THR A 933 -21.77 -33.32 19.79
CA THR A 933 -21.63 -33.56 21.23
C THR A 933 -22.57 -32.67 22.02
N ALA A 934 -23.07 -33.20 23.13
CA ALA A 934 -23.94 -32.48 24.05
C ALA A 934 -23.60 -32.84 25.51
N THR A 935 -23.88 -31.91 26.42
CA THR A 935 -23.71 -32.09 27.88
C THR A 935 -24.99 -31.69 28.61
N GLY A 936 -25.16 -32.14 29.86
CA GLY A 936 -26.40 -31.96 30.62
C GLY A 936 -27.54 -32.88 30.17
N GLY A 937 -28.70 -32.80 30.83
CA GLY A 937 -29.81 -33.75 30.59
C GLY A 937 -29.49 -35.21 30.98
N THR A 938 -30.34 -36.15 30.58
CA THR A 938 -30.20 -37.59 30.88
C THR A 938 -30.03 -38.43 29.61
N ALA A 939 -28.85 -39.01 29.40
CA ALA A 939 -28.57 -39.92 28.29
C ALA A 939 -29.51 -41.15 28.27
N PRO A 940 -29.79 -41.78 27.11
CA PRO A 940 -29.23 -41.51 25.78
C PRO A 940 -29.79 -40.25 25.11
N TYR A 941 -29.03 -39.71 24.15
CA TYR A 941 -29.43 -38.56 23.33
C TYR A 941 -29.94 -38.98 21.95
N THR A 942 -30.88 -38.20 21.43
CA THR A 942 -31.43 -38.35 20.08
C THR A 942 -31.22 -37.04 19.32
N TRP A 943 -30.73 -37.12 18.08
CA TRP A 943 -30.33 -35.99 17.27
C TRP A 943 -31.23 -35.81 16.04
N ALA A 944 -31.55 -34.57 15.68
CA ALA A 944 -32.34 -34.24 14.51
C ALA A 944 -31.80 -32.99 13.77
N ASP A 945 -31.84 -33.01 12.44
CA ASP A 945 -31.70 -31.84 11.59
C ASP A 945 -33.09 -31.23 11.37
N VAL A 946 -33.39 -30.13 12.06
CA VAL A 946 -34.74 -29.56 12.15
C VAL A 946 -35.16 -28.89 10.84
N ASN A 947 -34.22 -28.29 10.11
CA ASN A 947 -34.50 -27.59 8.87
C ASN A 947 -34.21 -28.43 7.61
N ASN A 948 -33.76 -29.69 7.77
CA ASN A 948 -33.40 -30.62 6.70
C ASN A 948 -32.33 -30.07 5.74
N THR A 949 -31.51 -29.11 6.20
CA THR A 949 -30.50 -28.47 5.37
C THR A 949 -29.39 -29.46 5.01
N LEU A 950 -28.97 -30.34 5.93
CA LEU A 950 -27.91 -31.32 5.63
C LEU A 950 -28.29 -32.21 4.44
N GLN A 951 -29.54 -32.66 4.39
CA GLN A 951 -30.03 -33.53 3.32
C GLN A 951 -30.03 -32.84 1.96
N ALA A 952 -30.36 -31.54 1.89
CA ALA A 952 -30.37 -30.77 0.65
C ALA A 952 -28.98 -30.68 -0.01
N TYR A 953 -27.92 -30.81 0.80
CA TYR A 953 -26.54 -30.79 0.35
C TYR A 953 -25.91 -32.19 0.27
N GLY A 954 -26.67 -33.28 0.43
CA GLY A 954 -26.16 -34.66 0.32
C GLY A 954 -25.54 -35.23 1.61
N LEU A 955 -25.80 -34.60 2.75
CA LEU A 955 -25.33 -35.03 4.08
C LEU A 955 -26.48 -35.64 4.90
N THR A 956 -26.12 -36.50 5.86
CA THR A 956 -27.05 -37.20 6.74
C THR A 956 -26.57 -37.11 8.18
N LEU A 957 -27.51 -36.96 9.12
CA LEU A 957 -27.26 -36.96 10.57
C LEU A 957 -27.75 -38.27 11.19
N GLY A 958 -26.86 -39.02 11.82
CA GLY A 958 -27.20 -40.24 12.55
C GLY A 958 -28.00 -39.93 13.82
N SER A 959 -29.28 -40.27 13.84
CA SER A 959 -30.20 -39.86 14.92
C SER A 959 -29.83 -40.39 16.32
N SER A 960 -29.10 -41.50 16.41
CA SER A 960 -28.65 -42.07 17.69
C SER A 960 -27.16 -41.89 17.96
N THR A 961 -26.39 -41.42 16.97
CA THR A 961 -24.93 -41.27 17.08
C THR A 961 -24.50 -39.80 17.08
N GLY A 962 -25.33 -38.90 16.56
CA GLY A 962 -24.96 -37.50 16.33
C GLY A 962 -23.95 -37.32 15.18
N GLU A 963 -23.66 -38.36 14.39
CA GLU A 963 -22.65 -38.29 13.34
C GLU A 963 -23.21 -37.69 12.05
N ILE A 964 -22.58 -36.63 11.54
CA ILE A 964 -22.82 -36.10 10.20
C ILE A 964 -21.89 -36.82 9.22
N SER A 965 -22.48 -37.41 8.18
CA SER A 965 -21.75 -38.14 7.13
C SER A 965 -22.43 -37.97 5.77
N GLY A 966 -21.67 -38.18 4.69
CA GLY A 966 -22.16 -38.08 3.31
C GLY A 966 -21.11 -37.48 2.38
N THR A 967 -21.51 -37.23 1.14
CA THR A 967 -20.68 -36.57 0.13
C THR A 967 -21.48 -35.40 -0.42
N PRO A 968 -21.02 -34.15 -0.25
CA PRO A 968 -21.76 -33.02 -0.74
C PRO A 968 -22.01 -33.04 -2.24
N THR A 969 -23.23 -32.68 -2.65
CA THR A 969 -23.63 -32.72 -4.07
C THR A 969 -23.64 -31.35 -4.75
N GLN A 970 -23.57 -30.26 -3.99
CA GLN A 970 -23.59 -28.89 -4.51
C GLN A 970 -22.95 -27.90 -3.53
N ALA A 971 -22.51 -26.75 -4.04
CA ALA A 971 -21.90 -25.69 -3.22
C ALA A 971 -22.95 -24.85 -2.49
N THR A 972 -22.58 -24.31 -1.34
CA THR A 972 -23.40 -23.32 -0.61
C THR A 972 -23.19 -21.91 -1.21
N PRO A 973 -24.16 -20.99 -1.06
CA PRO A 973 -23.93 -19.56 -1.33
C PRO A 973 -22.76 -19.00 -0.52
N THR A 974 -22.21 -17.86 -0.95
CA THR A 974 -21.14 -17.14 -0.25
C THR A 974 -21.54 -16.87 1.21
N GLY A 975 -20.71 -17.30 2.16
CA GLY A 975 -20.98 -17.21 3.60
C GLY A 975 -21.62 -18.46 4.24
N GLY A 976 -21.94 -19.49 3.44
CA GLY A 976 -22.51 -20.75 3.91
C GLY A 976 -24.02 -20.72 4.10
N VAL A 977 -24.57 -21.79 4.67
CA VAL A 977 -26.00 -21.92 5.01
C VAL A 977 -26.18 -22.36 6.46
N THR A 978 -27.27 -21.94 7.09
CA THR A 978 -27.58 -22.34 8.46
C THR A 978 -28.24 -23.72 8.52
N VAL A 979 -27.68 -24.60 9.35
CA VAL A 979 -28.23 -25.90 9.75
C VAL A 979 -28.70 -25.80 11.20
N THR A 980 -29.95 -26.15 11.47
CA THR A 980 -30.51 -26.14 12.83
C THR A 980 -30.52 -27.57 13.38
N ILE A 981 -29.65 -27.85 14.35
CA ILE A 981 -29.57 -29.15 15.01
C ILE A 981 -30.37 -29.12 16.31
N GLU A 982 -31.12 -30.19 16.58
CA GLU A 982 -31.73 -30.47 17.88
C GLU A 982 -31.11 -31.72 18.52
N VAL A 983 -30.89 -31.64 19.83
CA VAL A 983 -30.60 -32.80 20.68
C VAL A 983 -31.71 -32.96 21.72
N THR A 984 -32.21 -34.18 21.89
CA THR A 984 -33.25 -34.53 22.87
C THR A 984 -32.72 -35.61 23.81
N ASP A 985 -32.88 -35.42 25.12
CA ASP A 985 -32.52 -36.40 26.14
C ASP A 985 -33.63 -37.44 26.39
N SER A 986 -33.35 -38.45 27.22
CA SER A 986 -34.32 -39.52 27.53
C SER A 986 -35.54 -39.08 28.36
N ASN A 987 -35.53 -37.85 28.88
CA ASN A 987 -36.66 -37.24 29.59
C ASN A 987 -37.44 -36.25 28.71
N ASN A 988 -37.18 -36.23 27.39
CA ASN A 988 -37.76 -35.30 26.41
C ASN A 988 -37.39 -33.82 26.62
N ASN A 989 -36.28 -33.52 27.32
CA ASN A 989 -35.72 -32.17 27.26
C ASN A 989 -35.00 -32.01 25.92
N ALA A 990 -35.27 -30.92 25.20
CA ALA A 990 -34.68 -30.64 23.90
C ALA A 990 -33.86 -29.34 23.95
N ALA A 991 -32.75 -29.31 23.22
CA ALA A 991 -31.93 -28.13 23.00
C ALA A 991 -31.59 -28.01 21.51
N GLN A 992 -31.64 -26.79 20.97
CA GLN A 992 -31.33 -26.51 19.57
C GLN A 992 -30.11 -25.62 19.42
N ARG A 993 -29.38 -25.78 18.31
CA ARG A 993 -28.26 -24.93 17.93
C ARG A 993 -28.23 -24.73 16.43
N ASN A 994 -28.03 -23.48 16.01
CA ASN A 994 -27.72 -23.14 14.63
C ASN A 994 -26.21 -23.28 14.40
N LEU A 995 -25.84 -24.04 13.37
CA LEU A 995 -24.47 -24.20 12.89
C LEU A 995 -24.40 -23.73 11.43
N THR A 996 -23.25 -23.24 10.99
CA THR A 996 -23.05 -22.86 9.58
C THR A 996 -22.39 -23.99 8.83
N LEU A 997 -23.01 -24.44 7.75
CA LEU A 997 -22.45 -25.39 6.78
C LEU A 997 -21.89 -24.59 5.61
N VAL A 998 -20.61 -24.77 5.31
CA VAL A 998 -19.93 -24.18 4.16
C VAL A 998 -19.48 -25.30 3.24
N ILE A 999 -19.86 -25.24 1.96
CA ILE A 999 -19.43 -26.20 0.94
C ILE A 999 -18.94 -25.43 -0.29
N TYR A 1000 -17.65 -25.56 -0.59
CA TYR A 1000 -17.04 -24.89 -1.74
C TYR A 1000 -17.34 -25.63 -3.05
N PRO A 1001 -17.49 -24.89 -4.16
CA PRO A 1001 -17.51 -25.49 -5.49
C PRO A 1001 -16.19 -26.21 -5.76
N GLU A 1002 -16.23 -27.25 -6.59
CA GLU A 1002 -15.06 -28.02 -6.98
C GLU A 1002 -14.03 -27.09 -7.63
N LEU A 1003 -12.82 -27.03 -7.06
CA LEU A 1003 -11.70 -26.30 -7.65
C LEU A 1003 -11.25 -27.03 -8.92
N GLN A 1004 -11.11 -26.33 -10.04
CA GLN A 1004 -10.67 -26.92 -11.30
C GLN A 1004 -9.75 -25.99 -12.08
N ILE A 1005 -8.67 -26.55 -12.62
CA ILE A 1005 -7.85 -25.88 -13.64
C ILE A 1005 -8.53 -26.08 -14.99
N THR A 1006 -8.87 -24.97 -15.65
CA THR A 1006 -9.60 -24.97 -16.94
C THR A 1006 -8.67 -25.00 -18.16
N THR A 1007 -7.37 -24.76 -17.95
CA THR A 1007 -6.37 -24.88 -19.01
C THR A 1007 -6.17 -26.35 -19.40
N THR A 1008 -6.42 -26.68 -20.66
CA THR A 1008 -6.40 -28.06 -21.17
C THR A 1008 -5.16 -28.40 -22.00
N SER A 1009 -4.42 -27.39 -22.48
CA SER A 1009 -3.18 -27.57 -23.26
C SER A 1009 -2.32 -26.31 -23.24
N LEU A 1010 -1.00 -26.46 -23.36
CA LEU A 1010 -0.08 -25.34 -23.58
C LEU A 1010 0.20 -25.14 -25.08
N PRO A 1011 0.35 -23.89 -25.56
CA PRO A 1011 0.81 -23.62 -26.92
C PRO A 1011 2.18 -24.25 -27.21
N TYR A 1012 2.43 -24.61 -28.47
CA TYR A 1012 3.74 -25.11 -28.88
C TYR A 1012 4.80 -24.00 -28.80
N GLY A 1013 5.98 -24.36 -28.30
CA GLY A 1013 7.18 -23.55 -28.40
C GLY A 1013 8.05 -23.94 -29.60
N TYR A 1014 8.96 -23.08 -30.03
CA TYR A 1014 10.05 -23.44 -30.93
C TYR A 1014 11.41 -22.95 -30.42
N GLU A 1015 12.47 -23.69 -30.69
CA GLU A 1015 13.84 -23.28 -30.33
C GLU A 1015 14.17 -21.91 -30.93
N GLY A 1016 14.71 -21.02 -30.10
CA GLY A 1016 14.98 -19.63 -30.49
C GLY A 1016 13.72 -18.76 -30.59
N GLN A 1017 12.55 -19.23 -30.13
CA GLN A 1017 11.37 -18.39 -29.96
C GLN A 1017 11.66 -17.30 -28.93
N VAL A 1018 11.26 -16.09 -29.25
CA VAL A 1018 11.40 -14.92 -28.39
C VAL A 1018 10.01 -14.51 -27.94
N GLY A 1019 9.83 -14.23 -26.65
CA GLY A 1019 8.54 -13.80 -26.10
C GLY A 1019 7.44 -14.88 -26.14
N TYR A 1020 7.78 -16.14 -25.84
CA TYR A 1020 6.77 -17.16 -25.55
C TYR A 1020 5.98 -16.74 -24.29
N PHE A 1021 4.65 -16.79 -24.38
CA PHE A 1021 3.76 -16.39 -23.29
C PHE A 1021 2.51 -17.27 -23.25
N VAL A 1022 2.11 -17.72 -22.06
CA VAL A 1022 0.84 -18.39 -21.82
C VAL A 1022 0.35 -18.14 -20.39
N ARG A 1023 -0.94 -17.88 -20.22
CA ARG A 1023 -1.62 -17.75 -18.92
C ARG A 1023 -2.50 -18.96 -18.63
N LEU A 1024 -2.41 -19.51 -17.43
CA LEU A 1024 -3.27 -20.57 -16.94
C LEU A 1024 -4.51 -19.96 -16.25
N THR A 1025 -5.62 -20.69 -16.30
CA THR A 1025 -6.91 -20.24 -15.79
C THR A 1025 -7.58 -21.33 -14.98
N ALA A 1026 -8.27 -20.95 -13.90
CA ALA A 1026 -9.00 -21.86 -13.02
C ALA A 1026 -10.35 -21.29 -12.59
N THR A 1027 -11.22 -22.18 -12.11
CA THR A 1027 -12.57 -21.87 -11.63
C THR A 1027 -12.90 -22.69 -10.39
N GLY A 1028 -13.86 -22.24 -9.58
CA GLY A 1028 -14.31 -22.96 -8.38
C GLY A 1028 -13.47 -22.62 -7.15
N GLY A 1029 -13.52 -23.46 -6.10
CA GLY A 1029 -12.81 -23.16 -4.87
C GLY A 1029 -13.33 -21.96 -4.08
N THR A 1030 -12.45 -21.32 -3.31
CA THR A 1030 -12.73 -20.10 -2.53
C THR A 1030 -12.71 -18.83 -3.40
N GLY A 1031 -12.20 -18.91 -4.63
CA GLY A 1031 -12.02 -17.77 -5.54
C GLY A 1031 -10.67 -17.05 -5.39
N THR A 1032 -9.86 -17.42 -4.40
CA THR A 1032 -8.47 -16.96 -4.26
C THR A 1032 -7.55 -18.14 -4.54
N TYR A 1033 -6.57 -17.97 -5.43
CA TYR A 1033 -5.74 -19.07 -5.91
C TYR A 1033 -4.25 -18.79 -5.69
N THR A 1034 -3.56 -19.79 -5.18
CA THR A 1034 -2.10 -19.86 -5.19
C THR A 1034 -1.69 -20.93 -6.19
N TRP A 1035 -0.92 -20.54 -7.18
CA TRP A 1035 -0.43 -21.45 -8.20
C TRP A 1035 1.01 -21.85 -7.96
N SER A 1036 1.37 -23.07 -8.33
CA SER A 1036 2.76 -23.53 -8.36
C SER A 1036 3.00 -24.55 -9.46
N ILE A 1037 4.27 -24.71 -9.82
CA ILE A 1037 4.74 -25.87 -10.59
C ILE A 1037 5.32 -26.86 -9.58
N THR A 1038 4.67 -28.00 -9.40
CA THR A 1038 5.10 -29.03 -8.43
C THR A 1038 6.05 -30.05 -9.04
N SER A 1039 6.05 -30.19 -10.36
CA SER A 1039 6.98 -31.06 -11.08
C SER A 1039 7.21 -30.59 -12.51
N GLY A 1040 8.36 -30.98 -13.07
CA GLY A 1040 8.81 -30.55 -14.38
C GLY A 1040 9.75 -29.36 -14.30
N THR A 1041 10.50 -29.14 -15.38
CA THR A 1041 11.41 -28.01 -15.54
C THR A 1041 11.00 -27.27 -16.79
N LEU A 1042 10.92 -25.94 -16.73
CA LEU A 1042 10.70 -25.15 -17.93
C LEU A 1042 11.92 -25.24 -18.87
N PRO A 1043 11.71 -25.10 -20.19
CA PRO A 1043 12.79 -24.82 -21.14
C PRO A 1043 13.65 -23.64 -20.65
N ALA A 1044 14.95 -23.70 -20.89
CA ALA A 1044 15.86 -22.64 -20.47
C ALA A 1044 15.40 -21.27 -21.03
N ASN A 1045 15.43 -20.26 -20.16
CA ASN A 1045 14.96 -18.87 -20.37
C ASN A 1045 13.44 -18.63 -20.34
N LEU A 1046 12.63 -19.66 -20.07
CA LEU A 1046 11.25 -19.46 -19.61
C LEU A 1046 11.19 -19.40 -18.08
N SER A 1047 10.40 -18.48 -17.56
CA SER A 1047 10.08 -18.35 -16.14
C SER A 1047 8.60 -18.62 -15.89
N TRP A 1048 8.31 -18.99 -14.65
CA TRP A 1048 6.96 -19.16 -14.12
C TRP A 1048 6.67 -18.00 -13.17
N ASP A 1049 5.61 -17.26 -13.45
CA ASP A 1049 5.02 -16.29 -12.54
C ASP A 1049 3.78 -16.91 -11.88
N ALA A 1050 3.89 -17.16 -10.58
CA ALA A 1050 2.83 -17.74 -9.76
C ALA A 1050 1.66 -16.78 -9.50
N ALA A 1051 1.89 -15.47 -9.48
CA ALA A 1051 0.86 -14.46 -9.22
C ALA A 1051 -0.01 -14.23 -10.45
N GLY A 1052 0.61 -14.12 -11.63
CA GLY A 1052 -0.07 -14.06 -12.92
C GLY A 1052 -0.56 -15.41 -13.46
N ALA A 1053 -0.13 -16.52 -12.85
CA ALA A 1053 -0.31 -17.87 -13.39
C ALA A 1053 0.22 -17.99 -14.84
N THR A 1054 1.37 -17.38 -15.12
CA THR A 1054 1.92 -17.21 -16.47
C THR A 1054 3.26 -17.89 -16.65
N ILE A 1055 3.47 -18.48 -17.82
CA ILE A 1055 4.80 -18.86 -18.31
C ILE A 1055 5.21 -17.82 -19.33
N GLY A 1056 6.35 -17.18 -19.14
CA GLY A 1056 6.85 -16.13 -20.00
C GLY A 1056 8.35 -16.28 -20.28
N GLY A 1057 8.82 -15.80 -21.42
CA GLY A 1057 10.24 -15.65 -21.71
C GLY A 1057 10.67 -16.09 -23.11
N ASP A 1058 11.96 -16.26 -23.29
CA ASP A 1058 12.54 -16.73 -24.55
C ASP A 1058 12.80 -18.23 -24.44
N ILE A 1059 12.64 -18.98 -25.52
CA ILE A 1059 12.97 -20.40 -25.59
C ILE A 1059 14.38 -20.53 -26.17
N ALA A 1060 15.35 -20.95 -25.37
CA ALA A 1060 16.73 -21.08 -25.82
C ALA A 1060 16.88 -22.11 -26.97
N THR A 1061 17.85 -21.90 -27.87
CA THR A 1061 18.22 -22.90 -28.88
C THR A 1061 18.80 -24.16 -28.22
N GLY A 1062 18.52 -25.36 -28.75
CA GLY A 1062 18.97 -26.63 -28.17
C GLY A 1062 18.06 -27.17 -27.06
N THR A 1063 16.85 -26.63 -26.92
CA THR A 1063 15.82 -27.03 -25.93
C THR A 1063 14.63 -27.74 -26.56
N ALA A 1064 14.75 -28.27 -27.79
CA ALA A 1064 13.67 -29.07 -28.37
C ALA A 1064 13.37 -30.30 -27.50
N GLY A 1065 12.10 -30.49 -27.20
CA GLY A 1065 11.65 -31.58 -26.35
C GLY A 1065 10.24 -31.36 -25.82
N ASP A 1066 9.70 -32.42 -25.23
CA ASP A 1066 8.47 -32.35 -24.46
C ASP A 1066 8.84 -32.08 -23.00
N TYR A 1067 8.29 -30.99 -22.47
CA TYR A 1067 8.45 -30.57 -21.08
C TYR A 1067 7.14 -30.89 -20.35
N PRO A 1068 7.02 -32.07 -19.72
CA PRO A 1068 5.90 -32.37 -18.87
C PRO A 1068 6.00 -31.48 -17.63
N LEU A 1069 4.97 -30.68 -17.40
CA LEU A 1069 4.83 -29.74 -16.30
C LEU A 1069 3.59 -30.13 -15.51
N GLN A 1070 3.76 -30.34 -14.21
CA GLN A 1070 2.65 -30.51 -13.30
C GLN A 1070 2.39 -29.18 -12.61
N PHE A 1071 1.24 -28.60 -12.90
CA PHE A 1071 0.74 -27.41 -12.22
C PHE A 1071 -0.13 -27.84 -11.07
N GLU A 1072 0.02 -27.15 -9.95
CA GLU A 1072 -0.85 -27.26 -8.80
C GLU A 1072 -1.49 -25.90 -8.52
N ILE A 1073 -2.80 -25.93 -8.29
CA ILE A 1073 -3.53 -24.79 -7.75
C ILE A 1073 -4.07 -25.18 -6.38
N THR A 1074 -3.88 -24.31 -5.41
CA THR A 1074 -4.50 -24.42 -4.09
C THR A 1074 -5.26 -23.15 -3.76
N ASP A 1075 -6.41 -23.28 -3.11
CA ASP A 1075 -7.20 -22.16 -2.60
C ASP A 1075 -7.14 -22.06 -1.06
N GLY A 1076 -6.16 -22.77 -0.47
CA GLY A 1076 -5.99 -22.97 0.97
C GLY A 1076 -6.79 -24.15 1.54
N ILE A 1077 -7.80 -24.64 0.81
CA ILE A 1077 -8.74 -25.70 1.27
C ILE A 1077 -8.71 -26.91 0.32
N GLN A 1078 -8.72 -26.67 -0.98
CA GLN A 1078 -8.68 -27.63 -2.08
C GLN A 1078 -7.35 -27.49 -2.82
N THR A 1079 -6.87 -28.61 -3.34
CA THR A 1079 -5.68 -28.67 -4.16
C THR A 1079 -5.99 -29.51 -5.38
N VAL A 1080 -5.74 -28.97 -6.56
CA VAL A 1080 -5.92 -29.66 -7.83
C VAL A 1080 -4.66 -29.56 -8.65
N THR A 1081 -4.28 -30.68 -9.26
CA THR A 1081 -3.16 -30.75 -10.17
C THR A 1081 -3.62 -30.99 -11.59
N VAL A 1082 -2.86 -30.47 -12.55
CA VAL A 1082 -3.00 -30.82 -13.96
C VAL A 1082 -1.61 -31.06 -14.56
N ASP A 1083 -1.50 -32.15 -15.31
CA ASP A 1083 -0.30 -32.42 -16.11
C ASP A 1083 -0.51 -31.81 -17.49
N LEU A 1084 0.28 -30.79 -17.83
CA LEU A 1084 0.33 -30.20 -19.16
C LEU A 1084 1.72 -30.42 -19.74
N THR A 1085 1.81 -30.58 -21.06
CA THR A 1085 3.10 -30.69 -21.74
C THR A 1085 3.35 -29.44 -22.56
N LEU A 1086 4.43 -28.72 -22.27
CA LEU A 1086 4.97 -27.73 -23.18
C LEU A 1086 5.88 -28.45 -24.17
N THR A 1087 5.42 -28.59 -25.40
CA THR A 1087 6.25 -29.15 -26.47
C THR A 1087 7.01 -28.04 -27.17
N VAL A 1088 8.34 -28.05 -27.04
CA VAL A 1088 9.26 -27.20 -27.80
C VAL A 1088 9.76 -27.95 -29.02
N ARG A 1089 9.55 -27.37 -30.20
CA ARG A 1089 9.97 -27.96 -31.48
C ARG A 1089 11.33 -27.44 -31.89
N ALA A 1090 12.15 -28.32 -32.48
CA ALA A 1090 13.41 -27.92 -33.09
C ALA A 1090 13.16 -26.95 -34.27
N GLN A 1091 14.04 -25.97 -34.43
CA GLN A 1091 13.92 -24.98 -35.51
C GLN A 1091 14.02 -25.67 -36.89
N LEU A 1092 13.04 -25.41 -37.76
CA LEU A 1092 13.05 -25.88 -39.14
C LEU A 1092 14.22 -25.23 -39.91
N GLN A 1093 15.08 -26.05 -40.49
CA GLN A 1093 16.31 -25.62 -41.16
C GLN A 1093 16.70 -26.53 -42.32
N ILE A 1094 17.21 -25.96 -43.40
CA ILE A 1094 17.77 -26.70 -44.56
C ILE A 1094 19.22 -27.08 -44.24
N THR A 1095 19.61 -28.34 -44.46
CA THR A 1095 20.94 -28.84 -44.09
C THR A 1095 22.03 -28.53 -45.13
N ALA A 1096 21.64 -28.23 -46.38
CA ALA A 1096 22.58 -27.93 -47.45
C ALA A 1096 22.93 -26.43 -47.45
N THR A 1097 24.22 -26.11 -47.30
CA THR A 1097 24.73 -24.72 -47.37
C THR A 1097 25.23 -24.33 -48.77
N SER A 1098 25.49 -25.32 -49.65
CA SER A 1098 25.80 -25.11 -51.06
C SER A 1098 25.46 -26.35 -51.90
N LEU A 1099 25.29 -26.16 -53.20
CA LEU A 1099 25.14 -27.23 -54.18
C LEU A 1099 26.48 -27.58 -54.83
N PRO A 1100 26.77 -28.86 -55.12
CA PRO A 1100 27.96 -29.23 -55.89
C PRO A 1100 27.94 -28.63 -57.30
N ASP A 1101 29.12 -28.34 -57.85
CA ASP A 1101 29.28 -27.85 -59.21
C ASP A 1101 28.67 -28.83 -60.23
N ALA A 1102 27.93 -28.29 -61.20
CA ALA A 1102 27.41 -29.04 -62.34
C ALA A 1102 28.26 -28.81 -63.59
N THR A 1103 28.46 -29.84 -64.42
CA THR A 1103 29.18 -29.72 -65.70
C THR A 1103 28.20 -29.72 -66.86
N GLU A 1104 28.34 -28.78 -67.81
CA GLU A 1104 27.50 -28.73 -69.01
C GLU A 1104 27.52 -30.06 -69.77
N GLY A 1105 26.34 -30.53 -70.20
CA GLY A 1105 26.20 -31.77 -70.95
C GLY A 1105 26.43 -33.06 -70.15
N ALA A 1106 26.73 -32.96 -68.85
CA ALA A 1106 26.84 -34.10 -67.93
C ALA A 1106 25.62 -34.19 -67.01
N ALA A 1107 25.22 -35.43 -66.67
CA ALA A 1107 24.11 -35.64 -65.74
C ALA A 1107 24.46 -35.13 -64.33
N TYR A 1108 23.52 -34.42 -63.72
CA TYR A 1108 23.59 -33.85 -62.37
C TYR A 1108 22.45 -34.39 -61.52
N SER A 1109 22.74 -34.68 -60.24
CA SER A 1109 21.72 -35.09 -59.27
C SER A 1109 22.23 -34.82 -57.86
N TYR A 1110 21.51 -34.02 -57.09
CA TYR A 1110 21.78 -33.75 -55.69
C TYR A 1110 20.48 -33.70 -54.88
N THR A 1111 20.51 -34.17 -53.64
CA THR A 1111 19.34 -34.18 -52.76
C THR A 1111 19.62 -33.30 -51.55
N ILE A 1112 18.74 -32.35 -51.30
CA ILE A 1112 18.75 -31.43 -50.18
C ILE A 1112 17.77 -31.97 -49.13
N GLN A 1113 18.16 -31.86 -47.86
CA GLN A 1113 17.35 -32.29 -46.72
C GLN A 1113 17.10 -31.11 -45.78
N ALA A 1114 16.10 -31.23 -44.94
CA ALA A 1114 15.84 -30.33 -43.84
C ALA A 1114 15.74 -31.13 -42.54
N THR A 1115 15.92 -30.42 -41.43
CA THR A 1115 15.78 -30.93 -40.07
C THR A 1115 14.95 -29.95 -39.25
N GLY A 1116 14.32 -30.42 -38.17
CA GLY A 1116 13.45 -29.60 -37.31
C GLY A 1116 12.02 -29.43 -37.87
N GLY A 1117 11.18 -28.58 -37.27
CA GLY A 1117 9.77 -28.44 -37.68
C GLY A 1117 8.95 -29.73 -37.59
N THR A 1118 7.84 -29.80 -38.32
CA THR A 1118 6.99 -31.00 -38.41
C THR A 1118 6.88 -31.49 -39.84
N THR A 1119 7.08 -32.79 -40.05
CA THR A 1119 6.86 -33.45 -41.33
C THR A 1119 5.36 -33.70 -41.56
N PRO A 1120 4.89 -33.74 -42.84
CA PRO A 1120 5.69 -33.68 -44.06
C PRO A 1120 6.16 -32.26 -44.41
N TYR A 1121 7.40 -32.12 -44.87
CA TYR A 1121 7.94 -30.83 -45.30
C TYR A 1121 7.40 -30.39 -46.68
N ALA A 1122 7.28 -29.07 -46.89
CA ALA A 1122 6.82 -28.49 -48.14
C ALA A 1122 7.98 -27.75 -48.83
N TRP A 1123 8.49 -28.30 -49.92
CA TRP A 1123 9.67 -27.76 -50.57
C TRP A 1123 9.32 -26.88 -51.78
N SER A 1124 10.07 -25.79 -51.97
CA SER A 1124 10.11 -25.05 -53.23
C SER A 1124 11.55 -24.78 -53.64
N VAL A 1125 11.84 -24.90 -54.94
CA VAL A 1125 13.17 -24.59 -55.50
C VAL A 1125 13.01 -23.71 -56.75
N SER A 1126 13.76 -22.62 -56.81
CA SER A 1126 13.81 -21.69 -57.95
C SER A 1126 15.26 -21.33 -58.32
N GLY A 1127 15.45 -20.67 -59.46
CA GLY A 1127 16.78 -20.21 -59.91
C GLY A 1127 17.66 -21.29 -60.57
N LEU A 1128 17.09 -22.46 -60.92
CA LEU A 1128 17.84 -23.54 -61.58
C LEU A 1128 18.23 -23.18 -63.04
N PRO A 1129 19.46 -23.50 -63.48
CA PRO A 1129 19.85 -23.36 -64.89
C PRO A 1129 19.03 -24.25 -65.82
N THR A 1130 18.88 -23.82 -67.07
CA THR A 1130 18.16 -24.59 -68.11
C THR A 1130 18.74 -26.00 -68.24
N GLY A 1131 17.88 -27.01 -68.12
CA GLY A 1131 18.26 -28.42 -68.15
C GLY A 1131 18.37 -29.08 -66.78
N LEU A 1132 18.32 -28.33 -65.68
CA LEU A 1132 18.06 -28.85 -64.34
C LEU A 1132 16.60 -28.65 -63.95
N THR A 1133 16.06 -29.60 -63.19
CA THR A 1133 14.72 -29.59 -62.63
C THR A 1133 14.78 -30.05 -61.18
N TRP A 1134 13.74 -29.81 -60.40
CA TRP A 1134 13.63 -30.38 -59.06
C TRP A 1134 12.38 -31.24 -58.92
N SER A 1135 12.42 -32.13 -57.93
CA SER A 1135 11.30 -32.98 -57.54
C SER A 1135 11.37 -33.24 -56.04
N GLN A 1136 10.23 -33.24 -55.36
CA GLN A 1136 10.16 -33.66 -53.97
C GLN A 1136 10.17 -35.19 -53.88
N VAL A 1137 11.02 -35.74 -52.99
CA VAL A 1137 11.17 -37.18 -52.73
C VAL A 1137 11.01 -37.41 -51.22
N GLY A 1138 9.77 -37.61 -50.77
CA GLY A 1138 9.45 -37.65 -49.33
C GLY A 1138 9.67 -36.27 -48.69
N ASP A 1139 10.35 -36.22 -47.55
CA ASP A 1139 10.72 -34.99 -46.82
C ASP A 1139 11.99 -34.31 -47.38
N GLN A 1140 12.39 -34.62 -48.61
CA GLN A 1140 13.62 -34.13 -49.22
C GLN A 1140 13.33 -33.54 -50.60
N VAL A 1141 14.17 -32.63 -51.06
CA VAL A 1141 14.10 -32.12 -52.44
C VAL A 1141 15.31 -32.55 -53.26
N ARG A 1142 15.05 -33.15 -54.42
CA ARG A 1142 16.08 -33.59 -55.36
C ARG A 1142 16.14 -32.65 -56.56
N ILE A 1143 17.30 -32.04 -56.77
CA ILE A 1143 17.64 -31.31 -58.00
C ILE A 1143 18.34 -32.28 -58.95
N SER A 1144 17.86 -32.43 -60.18
CA SER A 1144 18.44 -33.34 -61.16
C SER A 1144 18.19 -32.91 -62.60
N GLY A 1145 19.05 -33.36 -63.52
CA GLY A 1145 18.94 -33.07 -64.94
C GLY A 1145 20.28 -33.09 -65.65
N THR A 1146 20.38 -32.42 -66.80
CA THR A 1146 21.63 -32.22 -67.55
C THR A 1146 21.68 -30.74 -67.94
N PRO A 1147 22.60 -29.93 -67.38
CA PRO A 1147 22.70 -28.53 -67.75
C PRO A 1147 22.91 -28.38 -69.26
N ALA A 1148 22.11 -27.52 -69.89
CA ALA A 1148 22.16 -27.31 -71.33
C ALA A 1148 23.49 -26.66 -71.77
N ALA A 1149 23.87 -26.83 -73.03
CA ALA A 1149 25.07 -26.17 -73.56
C ALA A 1149 24.89 -24.64 -73.58
N GLY A 1150 25.87 -23.89 -73.07
CA GLY A 1150 25.83 -22.43 -72.97
C GLY A 1150 25.23 -21.88 -71.67
N THR A 1151 25.06 -22.72 -70.64
CA THR A 1151 24.59 -22.33 -69.30
C THR A 1151 25.72 -22.23 -68.25
N ALA A 1152 26.98 -22.26 -68.64
CA ALA A 1152 28.11 -22.15 -67.70
C ALA A 1152 28.10 -20.80 -66.98
N GLY A 1153 28.05 -20.83 -65.65
CA GLY A 1153 28.00 -19.63 -64.80
C GLY A 1153 27.66 -19.97 -63.36
N THR A 1154 27.62 -18.95 -62.51
CA THR A 1154 27.17 -19.06 -61.11
C THR A 1154 25.66 -18.80 -61.05
N TYR A 1155 24.92 -19.66 -60.38
CA TYR A 1155 23.47 -19.54 -60.19
C TYR A 1155 23.15 -19.42 -58.70
N ASN A 1156 22.29 -18.47 -58.35
CA ASN A 1156 21.66 -18.41 -57.04
C ASN A 1156 20.43 -19.30 -57.09
N VAL A 1157 20.46 -20.41 -56.35
CA VAL A 1157 19.35 -21.35 -56.28
C VAL A 1157 18.68 -21.17 -54.92
N ASP A 1158 17.44 -20.68 -54.95
CA ASP A 1158 16.65 -20.52 -53.72
C ASP A 1158 15.95 -21.82 -53.40
N VAL A 1159 16.10 -22.27 -52.16
CA VAL A 1159 15.48 -23.48 -51.64
C VAL A 1159 14.74 -23.08 -50.37
N THR A 1160 13.45 -23.41 -50.29
CA THR A 1160 12.60 -23.20 -49.12
C THR A 1160 12.02 -24.54 -48.69
N VAL A 1161 11.87 -24.72 -47.38
CA VAL A 1161 11.29 -25.91 -46.74
C VAL A 1161 10.27 -25.53 -45.68
#